data_AF-A0AAV8VSV1-F1
#
_entry.id   AF-A0AAV8VSV1-F1
#
_cell.length_a   1.000
_cell.length_b   1.000
_cell.length_c   1.000
_cell.angle_alpha   90.00
_cell.angle_beta   90.00
_cell.angle_gamma   90.00
#
_symmetry.space_group_name_H-M   'P 1'
#
loop_
_entity.id
_entity.type
_entity.pdbx_description
1 polymer ?
#
loop_
_entity_poly.entity_id
_entity_poly.type
_entity_poly.pdbx_seq_one_letter_code
_entity_poly.pdbx_strand_id
1 'polypeptide(L)'
;MEETSINKSENADMLANLYKTSLTPDHPLLERFQNALKEHLLAQISRLESDIFESEMEAKKKNAEREQLGVQTYEAQQLVCSQHKLLENLAVDLQNVAAAKEQLETQLEEEKRKQKELKEKIYQTDKTNRELQNEVESVNYLIHQMTQWEEKIESNISVNQRIAEKTRKDNQLLAEEKRAQDMLIYNLMKEIWKLESEIESMQIQAKIQTEEIEEQEQAIAVGNTDVEALQAEHRCLMHSWNSVVVAISNRSKVIDCLNDEVNKLQENLKSIVSETEQVRKLTKKELVENERRTVLKMRIEQDMKQCRAQVEEEMKKRQELERDMLELQSILEQTEKDIENVGNEMQHEQTRLNAVTMDYDKIVSKKVALEENLLRDLQNQLANNKAAVSLYKLLRDSREKRKDVEVIMNEAENKRSRLMADIESQKYDNQNIRATMQEVLKQQTQLEKEADDLQDEKVKYELLFRKRERQYDFLNTKIEKAMSKDQPVASPQQVRLSQLHKQIEETQESIKKLQLFWMREQKNLLVVSQERQDQIYEINMLKKQSLILEQKNLRIRDEINAYKKAEEKVLHSINTLQNRGTVLSEVLFKKRHQKTNLDRNNVLLQFEYDTKLKDAELACLQIEDDIAEIEEEKVALSKQIIEVNREVLEWEKKYKLIRETLGDVKEEKGEGGEVGTMRQEIHKMEVIYGQLKRAQERLVKDLDHCVARRDSIYMESEARQKRTKGAEEKTRINYTRRMDNLRNKIKQTENELESLKSKCKSLEEEKTNLLTELRSMDRDVKELESYIFHLAKDVEISKTNRQMNFELLLVQQKKMTLYNDLALGRQPYLVYKNEEQLTGEYSKQRDTANKLCKIVENLTVDFPNYKHELDRIHNTLRIHSLFAYP
;
A
#
# COMPACT_ATOMS: atom_id res chain seq x y z
N MET A 1 27.44 6.32 193.95
CA MET A 1 27.34 5.15 193.07
C MET A 1 28.67 4.88 192.39
N GLU A 2 29.41 3.84 192.77
CA GLU A 2 29.61 3.12 194.06
C GLU A 2 30.79 2.17 193.75
N GLU A 3 31.91 2.18 194.48
CA GLU A 3 32.16 1.68 195.85
C GLU A 3 32.41 0.15 195.92
N THR A 4 33.32 -0.27 196.81
CA THR A 4 33.65 -1.65 197.25
C THR A 4 34.49 -2.54 196.30
N SER A 5 35.29 -3.54 196.75
CA SER A 5 35.99 -3.79 198.04
C SER A 5 36.91 -5.05 198.01
N ILE A 6 37.85 -5.16 198.97
CA ILE A 6 38.22 -6.38 199.76
C ILE A 6 39.21 -7.47 199.21
N ASN A 7 40.41 -7.47 199.83
CA ASN A 7 41.14 -8.59 200.52
C ASN A 7 42.02 -9.69 199.85
N LYS A 8 43.17 -9.89 200.53
CA LYS A 8 43.93 -11.14 200.89
C LYS A 8 44.61 -11.96 199.77
N SER A 9 45.82 -12.56 199.88
CA SER A 9 46.84 -12.86 200.92
C SER A 9 46.96 -14.34 201.37
N GLU A 10 47.99 -15.05 200.88
CA GLU A 10 48.63 -16.32 201.36
C GLU A 10 49.58 -16.75 200.20
N ASN A 11 50.90 -17.00 200.29
CA ASN A 11 51.92 -17.16 201.34
C ASN A 11 52.23 -18.60 201.84
N ALA A 12 53.24 -19.21 201.20
CA ALA A 12 54.15 -20.28 201.64
C ALA A 12 53.61 -21.66 202.11
N ASP A 13 54.10 -22.75 201.49
CA ASP A 13 54.95 -23.73 202.20
C ASP A 13 55.77 -24.65 201.25
N MET A 14 56.82 -25.31 201.79
CA MET A 14 57.70 -26.37 201.21
C MET A 14 58.38 -26.10 199.83
N LEU A 15 59.70 -26.23 199.63
CA LEU A 15 60.82 -26.72 200.46
C LEU A 15 60.87 -28.25 200.76
N ALA A 16 61.10 -29.08 199.73
CA ALA A 16 61.91 -30.34 199.75
C ALA A 16 62.01 -30.91 198.32
N ASN A 17 63.16 -31.20 197.69
CA ASN A 17 64.39 -31.92 198.04
C ASN A 17 64.34 -33.44 197.66
N LEU A 18 65.49 -33.93 197.17
CA LEU A 18 65.85 -35.30 196.73
C LEU A 18 65.31 -35.76 195.34
N TYR A 19 66.10 -36.27 194.36
CA TYR A 19 67.31 -37.15 194.28
C TYR A 19 66.95 -38.62 193.89
N LYS A 20 67.76 -39.46 193.20
CA LYS A 20 69.09 -39.34 192.53
C LYS A 20 69.46 -40.63 191.76
N THR A 21 70.20 -40.51 190.64
CA THR A 21 71.34 -41.36 190.18
C THR A 21 71.76 -40.84 188.79
N SER A 22 72.86 -40.10 188.54
CA SER A 22 74.30 -40.26 188.89
C SER A 22 74.99 -41.39 188.13
N LEU A 23 76.16 -41.22 187.48
CA LEU A 23 77.09 -40.07 187.26
C LEU A 23 77.95 -40.40 185.98
N THR A 24 78.73 -39.55 185.29
CA THR A 24 79.25 -38.17 185.46
C THR A 24 79.46 -37.50 184.08
N PRO A 25 79.30 -36.17 183.88
CA PRO A 25 79.44 -35.52 182.56
C PRO A 25 80.83 -34.97 182.16
N ASP A 26 81.85 -35.00 183.04
CA ASP A 26 83.16 -34.35 182.81
C ASP A 26 84.06 -35.13 181.83
N HIS A 27 83.62 -35.22 180.57
CA HIS A 27 84.41 -35.77 179.47
C HIS A 27 84.82 -34.62 178.51
N PRO A 28 86.12 -34.50 178.11
CA PRO A 28 86.68 -33.31 177.45
C PRO A 28 86.30 -33.13 175.96
N LEU A 29 85.03 -33.39 175.62
CA LEU A 29 84.41 -33.11 174.32
C LEU A 29 83.15 -32.23 174.44
N LEU A 30 82.66 -31.94 175.66
CA LEU A 30 81.45 -31.15 175.89
C LEU A 30 81.71 -29.65 176.19
N GLU A 31 82.94 -29.28 176.52
CA GLU A 31 83.32 -27.95 177.01
C GLU A 31 82.97 -26.79 176.04
N ARG A 32 83.25 -26.96 174.73
CA ARG A 32 82.95 -25.92 173.72
C ARG A 32 81.45 -25.67 173.53
N PHE A 33 80.57 -26.62 173.85
CA PHE A 33 79.13 -26.44 173.71
C PHE A 33 78.50 -25.71 174.90
N GLN A 34 79.09 -25.85 176.09
CA GLN A 34 78.59 -25.23 177.33
C GLN A 34 78.89 -23.72 177.39
N ASN A 35 80.04 -23.28 176.86
CA ASN A 35 80.40 -21.85 176.85
C ASN A 35 79.47 -21.00 175.96
N ALA A 36 79.14 -21.47 174.74
CA ALA A 36 78.28 -20.75 173.81
C ALA A 36 76.86 -20.49 174.35
N LEU A 37 76.34 -21.38 175.19
CA LEU A 37 75.03 -21.22 175.83
C LEU A 37 75.05 -20.19 176.98
N LYS A 38 76.22 -19.98 177.60
CA LYS A 38 76.38 -19.12 178.79
C LYS A 38 76.50 -17.64 178.43
N GLU A 39 77.13 -17.30 177.31
CA GLU A 39 77.24 -15.92 176.82
C GLU A 39 75.88 -15.33 176.41
N HIS A 40 75.02 -16.14 175.75
CA HIS A 40 73.69 -15.72 175.30
C HIS A 40 72.80 -15.17 176.42
N LEU A 41 72.87 -15.77 177.62
CA LEU A 41 72.03 -15.37 178.76
C LEU A 41 72.51 -14.08 179.44
N LEU A 42 73.83 -13.83 179.46
CA LEU A 42 74.39 -12.61 180.06
C LEU A 42 74.11 -11.37 179.20
N ALA A 43 74.17 -11.50 177.87
CA ALA A 43 73.86 -10.42 176.93
C ALA A 43 72.39 -9.94 177.04
N GLN A 44 71.47 -10.80 177.49
CA GLN A 44 70.05 -10.49 177.58
C GLN A 44 69.68 -9.64 178.80
N ILE A 45 70.45 -9.72 179.89
CA ILE A 45 70.22 -8.92 181.12
C ILE A 45 70.69 -7.48 180.92
N SER A 46 71.90 -7.29 180.38
CA SER A 46 72.50 -5.96 180.12
C SER A 46 71.65 -5.05 179.22
N ARG A 47 70.70 -5.60 178.46
CA ARG A 47 69.84 -4.84 177.55
C ARG A 47 68.72 -4.11 178.29
N LEU A 48 68.07 -4.79 179.25
CA LEU A 48 66.91 -4.26 179.96
C LEU A 48 67.23 -3.06 180.86
N GLU A 49 68.47 -2.95 181.35
CA GLU A 49 68.93 -1.78 182.11
C GLU A 49 69.11 -0.53 181.23
N SER A 50 69.39 -0.71 179.93
CA SER A 50 69.52 0.39 178.97
C SER A 50 68.17 0.98 178.57
N ASP A 51 67.17 0.12 178.33
CA ASP A 51 65.83 0.51 177.87
C ASP A 51 65.11 1.45 178.88
N ILE A 52 65.42 1.31 180.17
CA ILE A 52 64.87 2.16 181.24
C ILE A 52 65.43 3.59 181.17
N PHE A 53 66.73 3.76 180.86
CA PHE A 53 67.37 5.08 180.81
C PHE A 53 66.94 5.91 179.59
N GLU A 54 66.73 5.27 178.43
CA GLU A 54 66.22 5.96 177.23
C GLU A 54 64.81 6.54 177.46
N SER A 55 63.97 5.82 178.22
CA SER A 55 62.58 6.19 178.53
C SER A 55 62.46 7.52 179.28
N GLU A 56 63.38 7.82 180.23
CA GLU A 56 63.36 9.10 180.97
C GLU A 56 63.79 10.30 180.10
N MET A 57 64.64 10.08 179.09
CA MET A 57 65.08 11.12 178.17
C MET A 57 63.99 11.52 177.16
N GLU A 58 63.24 10.56 176.62
CA GLU A 58 62.12 10.87 175.72
C GLU A 58 61.05 11.75 176.38
N ALA A 59 60.74 11.50 177.66
CA ALA A 59 59.71 12.26 178.39
C ALA A 59 60.02 13.78 178.43
N LYS A 60 61.29 14.16 178.61
CA LYS A 60 61.70 15.58 178.58
C LYS A 60 61.60 16.18 177.17
N LYS A 61 62.00 15.43 176.14
CA LYS A 61 61.94 15.86 174.75
C LYS A 61 60.50 16.13 174.30
N LYS A 62 59.56 15.24 174.63
CA LYS A 62 58.13 15.35 174.26
C LYS A 62 57.46 16.61 174.81
N ASN A 63 57.90 17.12 175.96
CA ASN A 63 57.29 18.32 176.55
C ASN A 63 57.69 19.60 175.80
N ALA A 64 58.93 19.68 175.29
CA ALA A 64 59.38 20.78 174.43
C ALA A 64 58.73 20.73 173.03
N GLU A 65 58.58 19.54 172.45
CA GLU A 65 57.85 19.35 171.18
C GLU A 65 56.40 19.88 171.27
N ARG A 66 55.74 19.75 172.44
CA ARG A 66 54.37 20.25 172.68
C ARG A 66 54.26 21.77 172.59
N GLU A 67 55.24 22.52 173.12
CA GLU A 67 55.23 23.99 173.11
C GLU A 67 55.48 24.52 171.69
N GLN A 68 56.38 23.88 170.94
CA GLN A 68 56.63 24.21 169.54
C GLN A 68 55.40 23.94 168.65
N LEU A 69 54.66 22.87 168.91
CA LEU A 69 53.41 22.55 168.20
C LEU A 69 52.34 23.64 168.37
N GLY A 70 52.27 24.26 169.57
CA GLY A 70 51.32 25.32 169.87
C GLY A 70 51.49 26.56 168.98
N VAL A 71 52.74 26.97 168.73
CA VAL A 71 53.06 28.08 167.81
C VAL A 71 52.64 27.72 166.38
N GLN A 72 52.98 26.52 165.91
CA GLN A 72 52.62 26.04 164.57
C GLN A 72 51.10 25.99 164.35
N THR A 73 50.31 25.62 165.37
CA THR A 73 48.84 25.65 165.26
C THR A 73 48.26 27.06 165.11
N TYR A 74 48.90 28.09 165.67
CA TYR A 74 48.46 29.49 165.50
C TYR A 74 48.79 30.02 164.09
N GLU A 75 49.98 29.74 163.59
CA GLU A 75 50.37 30.06 162.20
C GLU A 75 49.45 29.35 161.19
N ALA A 76 49.13 28.09 161.44
CA ALA A 76 48.19 27.33 160.61
C ALA A 76 46.76 27.93 160.62
N GLN A 77 46.26 28.41 161.76
CA GLN A 77 44.96 29.11 161.83
C GLN A 77 44.97 30.40 161.00
N GLN A 78 46.06 31.17 161.04
CA GLN A 78 46.20 32.38 160.23
C GLN A 78 46.23 32.07 158.72
N LEU A 79 46.87 30.95 158.33
CA LEU A 79 46.87 30.44 156.95
C LEU A 79 45.49 29.96 156.48
N VAL A 80 44.74 29.27 157.34
CA VAL A 80 43.35 28.84 157.02
C VAL A 80 42.45 30.05 156.79
N CYS A 81 42.58 31.12 157.57
CA CYS A 81 41.81 32.35 157.39
C CYS A 81 42.13 33.09 156.07
N SER A 82 43.36 33.02 155.57
CA SER A 82 43.69 33.59 154.25
C SER A 82 43.23 32.70 153.10
N GLN A 83 43.30 31.37 153.26
CA GLN A 83 42.74 30.40 152.31
C GLN A 83 41.21 30.51 152.21
N HIS A 84 40.49 30.76 153.31
CA HIS A 84 39.02 30.90 153.26
C HIS A 84 38.59 32.10 152.38
N LYS A 85 39.26 33.25 152.53
CA LYS A 85 39.04 34.43 151.67
C LYS A 85 39.40 34.18 150.21
N LEU A 86 40.43 33.36 149.95
CA LEU A 86 40.77 32.94 148.58
C LEU A 86 39.68 32.07 147.97
N LEU A 87 39.06 31.17 148.76
CA LEU A 87 37.94 30.34 148.33
C LEU A 87 36.65 31.15 148.10
N GLU A 88 36.37 32.17 148.92
CA GLU A 88 35.27 33.11 148.70
C GLU A 88 35.44 33.86 147.37
N ASN A 89 36.64 34.38 147.09
CA ASN A 89 36.93 35.02 145.80
C ASN A 89 36.78 34.05 144.62
N LEU A 90 37.34 32.83 144.72
CA LEU A 90 37.22 31.81 143.68
C LEU A 90 35.77 31.35 143.44
N ALA A 91 34.90 31.39 144.45
CA ALA A 91 33.48 31.11 144.29
C ALA A 91 32.76 32.21 143.51
N VAL A 92 33.09 33.49 143.76
CA VAL A 92 32.59 34.63 142.98
C VAL A 92 33.10 34.58 141.54
N ASP A 93 34.38 34.26 141.32
CA ASP A 93 34.94 34.10 139.98
C ASP A 93 34.27 32.94 139.22
N LEU A 94 34.00 31.80 139.88
CA LEU A 94 33.23 30.70 139.29
C LEU A 94 31.81 31.12 138.91
N GLN A 95 31.13 31.93 139.73
CA GLN A 95 29.79 32.44 139.43
C GLN A 95 29.81 33.41 138.23
N ASN A 96 30.83 34.27 138.14
CA ASN A 96 31.05 35.16 137.00
C ASN A 96 31.31 34.38 135.70
N VAL A 97 32.16 33.35 135.75
CA VAL A 97 32.46 32.47 134.60
C VAL A 97 31.23 31.65 134.18
N ALA A 98 30.42 31.18 135.12
CA ALA A 98 29.18 30.48 134.82
C ALA A 98 28.17 31.40 134.09
N ALA A 99 27.97 32.62 134.58
CA ALA A 99 27.09 33.60 133.92
C ALA A 99 27.61 34.00 132.53
N ALA A 100 28.92 34.19 132.37
CA ALA A 100 29.52 34.46 131.06
C ALA A 100 29.37 33.28 130.08
N LYS A 101 29.46 32.03 130.57
CA LYS A 101 29.19 30.83 129.77
C LYS A 101 27.74 30.76 129.32
N GLU A 102 26.78 31.03 130.20
CA GLU A 102 25.35 31.01 129.89
C GLU A 102 24.97 32.09 128.84
N GLN A 103 25.58 33.27 128.93
CA GLN A 103 25.46 34.32 127.90
C GLN A 103 26.07 33.91 126.55
N LEU A 104 27.19 33.19 126.54
CA LEU A 104 27.78 32.68 125.30
C LEU A 104 27.00 31.50 124.71
N GLU A 105 26.42 30.63 125.54
CA GLU A 105 25.59 29.52 125.07
C GLU A 105 24.26 30.00 124.49
N THR A 106 23.60 30.98 125.11
CA THR A 106 22.39 31.62 124.55
C THR A 106 22.68 32.37 123.25
N GLN A 107 23.77 33.15 123.16
CA GLN A 107 24.21 33.76 121.89
C GLN A 107 24.51 32.73 120.81
N LEU A 108 25.17 31.62 121.17
CA LEU A 108 25.45 30.51 120.25
C LEU A 108 24.17 29.81 119.77
N GLU A 109 23.13 29.72 120.59
CA GLU A 109 21.82 29.19 120.18
C GLU A 109 21.05 30.16 119.27
N GLU A 110 21.12 31.47 119.50
CA GLU A 110 20.61 32.45 118.56
C GLU A 110 21.30 32.37 117.19
N GLU A 111 22.63 32.32 117.15
CA GLU A 111 23.38 32.21 115.90
C GLU A 111 23.14 30.86 115.20
N LYS A 112 22.97 29.75 115.95
CA LYS A 112 22.50 28.48 115.38
C LYS A 112 21.10 28.59 114.78
N ARG A 113 20.18 29.37 115.40
CA ARG A 113 18.84 29.60 114.84
C ARG A 113 18.89 30.45 113.58
N LYS A 114 19.62 31.59 113.60
CA LYS A 114 19.89 32.43 112.42
C LYS A 114 20.54 31.62 111.29
N GLN A 115 21.49 30.72 111.59
CA GLN A 115 22.11 29.85 110.59
C GLN A 115 21.13 28.82 110.00
N LYS A 116 20.19 28.28 110.79
CA LYS A 116 19.11 27.43 110.25
C LYS A 116 18.17 28.23 109.35
N GLU A 117 17.70 29.38 109.81
CA GLU A 117 16.83 30.29 109.04
C GLU A 117 17.50 30.73 107.71
N LEU A 118 18.81 30.97 107.71
CA LEU A 118 19.59 31.29 106.51
C LEU A 118 19.76 30.07 105.58
N LYS A 119 20.05 28.88 106.11
CA LYS A 119 20.15 27.65 105.30
C LYS A 119 18.81 27.29 104.63
N GLU A 120 17.70 27.50 105.34
CA GLU A 120 16.36 27.26 104.81
C GLU A 120 15.98 28.28 103.74
N LYS A 121 16.34 29.57 103.92
CA LYS A 121 16.24 30.59 102.87
C LYS A 121 17.10 30.26 101.65
N ILE A 122 18.35 29.83 101.84
CA ILE A 122 19.24 29.40 100.74
C ILE A 122 18.63 28.22 99.98
N TYR A 123 18.11 27.21 100.68
CA TYR A 123 17.43 26.08 100.05
C TYR A 123 16.18 26.50 99.26
N GLN A 124 15.41 27.46 99.76
CA GLN A 124 14.28 28.05 99.04
C GLN A 124 14.75 28.81 97.79
N THR A 125 15.81 29.62 97.87
CA THR A 125 16.36 30.33 96.70
C THR A 125 17.00 29.39 95.68
N ASP A 126 17.65 28.31 96.11
CA ASP A 126 18.19 27.28 95.22
C ASP A 126 17.06 26.52 94.50
N LYS A 127 15.94 26.28 95.18
CA LYS A 127 14.75 25.69 94.58
C LYS A 127 14.15 26.63 93.52
N THR A 128 13.93 27.91 93.84
CA THR A 128 13.41 28.88 92.86
C THR A 128 14.38 29.14 91.72
N ASN A 129 15.70 29.11 91.97
CA ASN A 129 16.71 29.24 90.91
C ASN A 129 16.67 28.05 89.94
N ARG A 130 16.48 26.82 90.43
CA ARG A 130 16.29 25.65 89.56
C ARG A 130 14.97 25.70 88.79
N GLU A 131 13.91 26.20 89.41
CA GLU A 131 12.62 26.39 88.75
C GLU A 131 12.74 27.43 87.62
N LEU A 132 13.39 28.57 87.88
CA LEU A 132 13.71 29.59 86.87
C LEU A 132 14.70 29.10 85.79
N GLN A 133 15.67 28.25 86.14
CA GLN A 133 16.57 27.63 85.16
C GLN A 133 15.82 26.70 84.22
N ASN A 134 14.95 25.82 84.76
CA ASN A 134 14.09 24.95 83.95
C ASN A 134 13.13 25.77 83.06
N GLU A 135 12.57 26.87 83.57
CA GLU A 135 11.74 27.80 82.79
C GLU A 135 12.56 28.43 81.65
N VAL A 136 13.76 28.96 81.93
CA VAL A 136 14.67 29.54 80.92
C VAL A 136 15.11 28.50 79.89
N GLU A 137 15.41 27.26 80.29
CA GLU A 137 15.74 26.17 79.36
C GLU A 137 14.54 25.80 78.48
N SER A 138 13.32 25.74 79.04
CA SER A 138 12.09 25.49 78.27
C SER A 138 11.77 26.62 77.29
N VAL A 139 12.01 27.88 77.67
CA VAL A 139 11.83 29.05 76.82
C VAL A 139 12.91 29.13 75.73
N ASN A 140 14.17 28.81 76.05
CA ASN A 140 15.24 28.71 75.05
C ASN A 140 14.97 27.58 74.04
N TYR A 141 14.45 26.44 74.50
CA TYR A 141 14.02 25.35 73.63
C TYR A 141 12.84 25.77 72.73
N LEU A 142 11.84 26.48 73.27
CA LEU A 142 10.74 27.03 72.49
C LEU A 142 11.23 28.08 71.47
N ILE A 143 12.15 28.97 71.85
CA ILE A 143 12.79 29.94 70.94
C ILE A 143 13.53 29.20 69.81
N HIS A 144 14.28 28.14 70.12
CA HIS A 144 14.97 27.35 69.10
C HIS A 144 14.01 26.59 68.18
N GLN A 145 12.88 26.11 68.68
CA GLN A 145 11.81 25.57 67.83
C GLN A 145 11.21 26.66 66.93
N MET A 146 10.92 27.84 67.47
CA MET A 146 10.35 28.96 66.71
C MET A 146 11.30 29.48 65.64
N THR A 147 12.60 29.66 65.92
CA THR A 147 13.56 30.08 64.88
C THR A 147 13.74 29.01 63.81
N GLN A 148 13.77 27.72 64.17
CA GLN A 148 13.71 26.64 63.17
C GLN A 148 12.42 26.66 62.34
N TRP A 149 11.29 27.09 62.90
CA TRP A 149 10.03 27.22 62.16
C TRP A 149 10.04 28.46 61.26
N GLU A 150 10.61 29.58 61.72
CA GLU A 150 10.82 30.80 60.94
C GLU A 150 11.75 30.53 59.74
N GLU A 151 12.91 29.89 59.94
CA GLU A 151 13.81 29.46 58.85
C GLU A 151 13.11 28.54 57.84
N LYS A 152 12.30 27.58 58.32
CA LYS A 152 11.52 26.69 57.45
C LYS A 152 10.42 27.45 56.72
N ILE A 153 9.81 28.46 57.33
CA ILE A 153 8.78 29.31 56.72
C ILE A 153 9.41 30.25 55.69
N GLU A 154 10.54 30.90 55.97
CA GLU A 154 11.28 31.74 55.01
C GLU A 154 11.80 30.91 53.83
N SER A 155 12.34 29.72 54.09
CA SER A 155 12.75 28.78 53.04
C SER A 155 11.56 28.42 52.14
N ASN A 156 10.43 28.00 52.74
CA ASN A 156 9.20 27.70 52.02
C ASN A 156 8.63 28.93 51.28
N ILE A 157 8.73 30.14 51.83
CA ILE A 157 8.34 31.37 51.15
C ILE A 157 9.24 31.63 49.94
N SER A 158 10.57 31.45 50.06
CA SER A 158 11.50 31.62 48.94
C SER A 158 11.30 30.57 47.83
N VAL A 159 10.88 29.36 48.20
CA VAL A 159 10.51 28.29 47.27
C VAL A 159 9.16 28.61 46.61
N ASN A 160 8.15 29.02 47.38
CA ASN A 160 6.85 29.44 46.86
C ASN A 160 6.94 30.68 45.96
N GLN A 161 7.83 31.63 46.25
CA GLN A 161 8.14 32.76 45.36
C GLN A 161 8.75 32.28 44.04
N ARG A 162 9.75 31.38 44.08
CA ARG A 162 10.33 30.78 42.87
C ARG A 162 9.31 29.96 42.07
N ILE A 163 8.42 29.22 42.74
CA ILE A 163 7.31 28.49 42.11
C ILE A 163 6.30 29.47 41.49
N ALA A 164 5.95 30.56 42.17
CA ALA A 164 5.03 31.58 41.65
C ALA A 164 5.63 32.34 40.45
N GLU A 165 6.92 32.68 40.48
CA GLU A 165 7.63 33.27 39.34
C GLU A 165 7.73 32.31 38.16
N LYS A 166 8.02 31.03 38.41
CA LYS A 166 8.02 30.01 37.36
C LYS A 166 6.62 29.86 36.77
N THR A 167 5.60 29.67 37.61
CA THR A 167 4.19 29.56 37.20
C THR A 167 3.74 30.80 36.42
N ARG A 168 4.22 32.00 36.77
CA ARG A 168 3.96 33.23 36.02
C ARG A 168 4.61 33.22 34.63
N LYS A 169 5.85 32.75 34.50
CA LYS A 169 6.53 32.57 33.20
C LYS A 169 5.87 31.49 32.36
N ASP A 170 5.58 30.33 32.96
CA ASP A 170 4.87 29.21 32.32
C ASP A 170 3.48 29.67 31.82
N ASN A 171 2.73 30.45 32.61
CA ASN A 171 1.46 31.07 32.20
C ASN A 171 1.62 32.14 31.10
N GLN A 172 2.75 32.86 31.04
CA GLN A 172 3.03 33.79 29.94
C GLN A 172 3.30 33.03 28.63
N LEU A 173 4.11 31.97 28.68
CA LEU A 173 4.35 31.09 27.53
C LEU A 173 3.04 30.44 27.04
N LEU A 174 2.23 29.88 27.96
CA LEU A 174 0.90 29.35 27.62
C LEU A 174 -0.03 30.40 27.02
N ALA A 175 0.03 31.67 27.45
CA ALA A 175 -0.75 32.75 26.86
C ALA A 175 -0.24 33.19 25.47
N GLU A 176 1.05 33.05 25.20
CA GLU A 176 1.66 33.28 23.89
C GLU A 176 1.37 32.12 22.91
N GLU A 177 1.47 30.87 23.36
CA GLU A 177 1.02 29.68 22.62
C GLU A 177 -0.48 29.75 22.32
N LYS A 178 -1.31 30.11 23.30
CA LYS A 178 -2.76 30.28 23.11
C LYS A 178 -3.06 31.40 22.10
N ARG A 179 -2.30 32.51 22.09
CA ARG A 179 -2.41 33.54 21.03
C ARG A 179 -1.99 33.01 19.65
N ALA A 180 -0.95 32.20 19.56
CA ALA A 180 -0.54 31.59 18.30
C ALA A 180 -1.61 30.60 17.78
N GLN A 181 -2.24 29.84 18.68
CA GLN A 181 -3.38 28.99 18.37
C GLN A 181 -4.61 29.80 17.95
N ASP A 182 -4.96 30.88 18.66
CA ASP A 182 -6.06 31.80 18.27
C ASP A 182 -5.86 32.36 16.86
N MET A 183 -4.62 32.77 16.53
CA MET A 183 -4.28 33.29 15.21
C MET A 183 -4.32 32.22 14.12
N LEU A 184 -3.90 30.99 14.44
CA LEU A 184 -4.04 29.84 13.52
C LEU A 184 -5.52 29.49 13.29
N ILE A 185 -6.33 29.45 14.34
CA ILE A 185 -7.78 29.23 14.27
C ILE A 185 -8.45 30.32 13.45
N TYR A 186 -8.10 31.60 13.66
CA TYR A 186 -8.63 32.71 12.87
C TYR A 186 -8.25 32.61 11.37
N ASN A 187 -7.01 32.22 11.07
CA ASN A 187 -6.57 32.00 9.69
C ASN A 187 -7.32 30.82 9.05
N LEU A 188 -7.49 29.71 9.77
CA LEU A 188 -8.27 28.55 9.31
C LEU A 188 -9.75 28.89 9.12
N MET A 189 -10.37 29.65 10.03
CA MET A 189 -11.74 30.15 9.85
C MET A 189 -11.86 31.06 8.63
N LYS A 190 -10.85 31.88 8.36
CA LYS A 190 -10.80 32.75 7.17
C LYS A 190 -10.60 31.97 5.87
N GLU A 191 -9.93 30.82 5.89
CA GLU A 191 -9.87 29.89 4.75
C GLU A 191 -11.17 29.09 4.61
N ILE A 192 -11.79 28.66 5.70
CA ILE A 192 -13.11 28.02 5.70
C ILE A 192 -14.15 28.95 5.06
N TRP A 193 -14.25 30.22 5.50
CA TRP A 193 -15.20 31.18 4.91
C TRP A 193 -14.95 31.46 3.42
N LYS A 194 -13.70 31.40 2.96
CA LYS A 194 -13.40 31.45 1.51
C LYS A 194 -13.92 30.21 0.80
N LEU A 195 -13.58 29.03 1.31
CA LEU A 195 -13.98 27.75 0.71
C LEU A 195 -15.50 27.56 0.72
N GLU A 196 -16.20 28.02 1.76
CA GLU A 196 -17.67 28.06 1.83
C GLU A 196 -18.26 28.99 0.76
N SER A 197 -17.69 30.18 0.57
CA SER A 197 -18.11 31.12 -0.48
C SER A 197 -17.77 30.62 -1.90
N GLU A 198 -16.62 29.96 -2.08
CA GLU A 198 -16.26 29.28 -3.33
C GLU A 198 -17.24 28.13 -3.61
N ILE A 199 -17.56 27.29 -2.61
CA ILE A 199 -18.57 26.22 -2.72
C ILE A 199 -19.95 26.79 -3.07
N GLU A 200 -20.40 27.87 -2.43
CA GLU A 200 -21.68 28.52 -2.76
C GLU A 200 -21.67 29.03 -4.21
N SER A 201 -20.58 29.66 -4.66
CA SER A 201 -20.45 30.11 -6.06
C SER A 201 -20.47 28.94 -7.06
N MET A 202 -19.84 27.82 -6.72
CA MET A 202 -19.82 26.60 -7.54
C MET A 202 -21.19 25.89 -7.53
N GLN A 203 -21.95 25.96 -6.44
CA GLN A 203 -23.34 25.48 -6.38
C GLN A 203 -24.29 26.36 -7.22
N ILE A 204 -24.06 27.67 -7.27
CA ILE A 204 -24.81 28.58 -8.15
C ILE A 204 -24.47 28.28 -9.62
N GLN A 205 -23.18 28.11 -9.97
CA GLN A 205 -22.77 27.70 -11.32
C GLN A 205 -23.35 26.32 -11.70
N ALA A 206 -23.36 25.36 -10.78
CA ALA A 206 -23.96 24.04 -11.03
C ALA A 206 -25.47 24.12 -11.31
N LYS A 207 -26.21 25.00 -10.60
CA LYS A 207 -27.64 25.24 -10.87
C LYS A 207 -27.88 25.85 -12.25
N ILE A 208 -27.10 26.88 -12.60
CA ILE A 208 -27.16 27.51 -13.93
C ILE A 208 -26.86 26.47 -15.02
N GLN A 209 -25.83 25.64 -14.84
CA GLN A 209 -25.51 24.56 -15.77
C GLN A 209 -26.61 23.49 -15.86
N THR A 210 -27.32 23.16 -14.77
CA THR A 210 -28.49 22.25 -14.85
C THR A 210 -29.68 22.91 -15.56
N GLU A 211 -29.92 24.20 -15.36
CA GLU A 211 -30.97 24.95 -16.07
C GLU A 211 -30.64 25.06 -17.58
N GLU A 212 -29.37 25.31 -17.94
CA GLU A 212 -28.88 25.29 -19.33
C GLU A 212 -28.96 23.89 -19.96
N ILE A 213 -28.80 22.81 -19.18
CA ILE A 213 -28.98 21.43 -19.64
C ILE A 213 -30.47 21.12 -19.84
N GLU A 214 -31.35 21.52 -18.92
CA GLU A 214 -32.80 21.33 -19.07
C GLU A 214 -33.37 22.11 -20.27
N GLU A 215 -32.88 23.32 -20.54
CA GLU A 215 -33.24 24.08 -21.75
C GLU A 215 -32.72 23.40 -23.03
N GLN A 216 -31.50 22.85 -23.01
CA GLN A 216 -30.94 22.07 -24.12
C GLN A 216 -31.68 20.75 -24.35
N GLU A 217 -32.07 20.03 -23.29
CA GLU A 217 -32.88 18.80 -23.40
C GLU A 217 -34.27 19.11 -23.97
N GLN A 218 -34.89 20.23 -23.58
CA GLN A 218 -36.14 20.71 -24.19
C GLN A 218 -35.94 21.07 -25.67
N ALA A 219 -34.88 21.78 -26.03
CA ALA A 219 -34.55 22.10 -27.42
C ALA A 219 -34.28 20.83 -28.27
N ILE A 220 -33.61 19.83 -27.70
CA ILE A 220 -33.39 18.51 -28.33
C ILE A 220 -34.71 17.74 -28.46
N ALA A 221 -35.61 17.80 -27.46
CA ALA A 221 -36.93 17.19 -27.53
C ALA A 221 -37.78 17.81 -28.65
N VAL A 222 -37.82 19.14 -28.75
CA VAL A 222 -38.49 19.86 -29.86
C VAL A 222 -37.87 19.49 -31.20
N GLY A 223 -36.54 19.53 -31.33
CA GLY A 223 -35.84 19.13 -32.55
C GLY A 223 -36.08 17.67 -32.96
N ASN A 224 -36.23 16.76 -31.98
CA ASN A 224 -36.63 15.37 -32.25
C ASN A 224 -38.09 15.30 -32.74
N THR A 225 -39.03 16.05 -32.17
CA THR A 225 -40.41 16.11 -32.69
C THR A 225 -40.50 16.71 -34.09
N ASP A 226 -39.66 17.70 -34.41
CA ASP A 226 -39.55 18.26 -35.77
C ASP A 226 -38.95 17.23 -36.75
N VAL A 227 -37.95 16.45 -36.33
CA VAL A 227 -37.39 15.34 -37.12
C VAL A 227 -38.42 14.22 -37.33
N GLU A 228 -39.22 13.88 -36.34
CA GLU A 228 -40.32 12.92 -36.49
C GLU A 228 -41.43 13.43 -37.42
N ALA A 229 -41.76 14.72 -37.35
CA ALA A 229 -42.69 15.38 -38.27
C ALA A 229 -42.16 15.37 -39.72
N LEU A 230 -40.90 15.76 -39.93
CA LEU A 230 -40.24 15.69 -41.24
C LEU A 230 -40.13 14.25 -41.78
N GLN A 231 -39.93 13.25 -40.91
CA GLN A 231 -40.02 11.85 -41.32
C GLN A 231 -41.45 11.43 -41.70
N ALA A 232 -42.47 11.92 -40.99
CA ALA A 232 -43.87 11.66 -41.33
C ALA A 232 -44.24 12.30 -42.67
N GLU A 233 -43.84 13.55 -42.92
CA GLU A 233 -43.98 14.22 -44.21
C GLU A 233 -43.22 13.47 -45.32
N HIS A 234 -41.98 13.04 -45.08
CA HIS A 234 -41.20 12.23 -46.03
C HIS A 234 -41.89 10.89 -46.33
N ARG A 235 -42.48 10.22 -45.33
CA ARG A 235 -43.29 9.00 -45.53
C ARG A 235 -44.53 9.27 -46.38
N CYS A 236 -45.23 10.38 -46.14
CA CYS A 236 -46.38 10.81 -46.94
C CYS A 236 -45.99 11.21 -48.39
N LEU A 237 -44.86 11.89 -48.58
CA LEU A 237 -44.28 12.23 -49.88
C LEU A 237 -43.82 10.99 -50.65
N MET A 238 -43.17 10.02 -50.00
CA MET A 238 -42.83 8.75 -50.62
C MET A 238 -44.08 7.93 -50.97
N HIS A 239 -45.14 7.99 -50.15
CA HIS A 239 -46.41 7.33 -50.47
C HIS A 239 -47.11 7.98 -51.68
N SER A 240 -47.20 9.32 -51.73
CA SER A 240 -47.80 10.03 -52.85
C SER A 240 -46.96 9.90 -54.12
N TRP A 241 -45.62 9.95 -54.02
CA TRP A 241 -44.71 9.67 -55.12
C TRP A 241 -44.86 8.24 -55.66
N ASN A 242 -44.90 7.23 -54.78
CA ASN A 242 -45.14 5.84 -55.20
C ASN A 242 -46.52 5.68 -55.85
N SER A 243 -47.55 6.37 -55.37
CA SER A 243 -48.87 6.42 -56.01
C SER A 243 -48.82 7.04 -57.40
N VAL A 244 -48.09 8.15 -57.58
CA VAL A 244 -47.83 8.78 -58.89
C VAL A 244 -47.03 7.86 -59.81
N VAL A 245 -46.00 7.16 -59.32
CA VAL A 245 -45.21 6.19 -60.09
C VAL A 245 -46.06 4.98 -60.51
N VAL A 246 -46.97 4.49 -59.65
CA VAL A 246 -47.93 3.44 -60.00
C VAL A 246 -48.95 3.96 -61.03
N ALA A 247 -49.44 5.19 -60.89
CA ALA A 247 -50.33 5.81 -61.88
C ALA A 247 -49.64 6.01 -63.24
N ILE A 248 -48.37 6.43 -63.25
CA ILE A 248 -47.54 6.51 -64.47
C ILE A 248 -47.33 5.11 -65.06
N SER A 249 -46.95 4.11 -64.25
CA SER A 249 -46.76 2.72 -64.73
C SER A 249 -48.04 2.13 -65.33
N ASN A 250 -49.20 2.37 -64.71
CA ASN A 250 -50.48 1.93 -65.25
C ASN A 250 -50.88 2.72 -66.50
N ARG A 251 -50.58 4.03 -66.58
CA ARG A 251 -50.76 4.82 -67.80
C ARG A 251 -49.84 4.36 -68.93
N SER A 252 -48.60 3.97 -68.63
CA SER A 252 -47.67 3.35 -69.60
C SER A 252 -48.25 2.04 -70.11
N LYS A 253 -48.69 1.11 -69.24
CA LYS A 253 -49.34 -0.15 -69.68
C LYS A 253 -50.57 0.10 -70.55
N VAL A 254 -51.38 1.13 -70.26
CA VAL A 254 -52.51 1.52 -71.11
C VAL A 254 -52.04 2.07 -72.46
N ILE A 255 -50.97 2.88 -72.49
CA ILE A 255 -50.34 3.35 -73.73
C ILE A 255 -49.76 2.16 -74.52
N ASP A 256 -49.14 1.18 -73.87
CA ASP A 256 -48.61 -0.02 -74.51
C ASP A 256 -49.75 -0.89 -75.11
N CYS A 257 -50.85 -1.08 -74.37
CA CYS A 257 -52.05 -1.75 -74.89
C CYS A 257 -52.67 -1.00 -76.09
N LEU A 258 -52.74 0.34 -76.01
CA LEU A 258 -53.22 1.18 -77.12
C LEU A 258 -52.26 1.14 -78.32
N ASN A 259 -50.94 1.06 -78.09
CA ASN A 259 -49.95 0.88 -79.15
C ASN A 259 -50.12 -0.49 -79.82
N ASP A 260 -50.36 -1.56 -79.04
CA ASP A 260 -50.67 -2.89 -79.57
C ASP A 260 -51.99 -2.92 -80.36
N GLU A 261 -53.02 -2.21 -79.92
CA GLU A 261 -54.27 -2.03 -80.67
C GLU A 261 -54.04 -1.21 -81.95
N VAL A 262 -53.27 -0.13 -81.90
CA VAL A 262 -52.87 0.66 -83.08
C VAL A 262 -52.03 -0.19 -84.05
N ASN A 263 -51.14 -1.03 -83.56
CA ASN A 263 -50.35 -1.95 -84.39
C ASN A 263 -51.25 -2.98 -85.08
N LYS A 264 -52.18 -3.61 -84.35
CA LYS A 264 -53.20 -4.52 -84.91
C LYS A 264 -54.09 -3.81 -85.94
N LEU A 265 -54.49 -2.56 -85.68
CA LEU A 265 -55.25 -1.74 -86.63
C LEU A 265 -54.42 -1.37 -87.87
N GLN A 266 -53.12 -1.10 -87.73
CA GLN A 266 -52.22 -0.89 -88.87
C GLN A 266 -51.98 -2.17 -89.68
N GLU A 267 -51.91 -3.34 -89.04
CA GLU A 267 -51.80 -4.63 -89.71
C GLU A 267 -53.10 -5.00 -90.44
N ASN A 268 -54.25 -4.81 -89.80
CA ASN A 268 -55.56 -4.93 -90.46
C ASN A 268 -55.70 -3.95 -91.63
N LEU A 269 -55.23 -2.71 -91.49
CA LEU A 269 -55.24 -1.72 -92.57
C LEU A 269 -54.28 -2.13 -93.71
N LYS A 270 -53.10 -2.68 -93.41
CA LYS A 270 -52.20 -3.26 -94.42
C LYS A 270 -52.85 -4.45 -95.12
N SER A 271 -53.58 -5.32 -94.41
CA SER A 271 -54.37 -6.41 -94.99
C SER A 271 -55.42 -5.86 -95.96
N ILE A 272 -56.28 -4.95 -95.49
CA ILE A 272 -57.33 -4.30 -96.30
C ILE A 272 -56.74 -3.54 -97.50
N VAL A 273 -55.57 -2.91 -97.38
CA VAL A 273 -54.86 -2.29 -98.51
C VAL A 273 -54.37 -3.35 -99.51
N SER A 274 -53.81 -4.48 -99.04
CA SER A 274 -53.38 -5.57 -99.91
C SER A 274 -54.56 -6.28 -100.59
N GLU A 275 -55.67 -6.46 -99.88
CA GLU A 275 -56.93 -7.02 -100.37
C GLU A 275 -57.56 -6.08 -101.40
N THR A 276 -57.64 -4.77 -101.14
CA THR A 276 -58.16 -3.79 -102.11
C THR A 276 -57.23 -3.61 -103.30
N GLU A 277 -55.92 -3.78 -103.16
CA GLU A 277 -55.01 -3.91 -104.30
C GLU A 277 -55.23 -5.20 -105.10
N GLN A 278 -55.45 -6.34 -104.44
CA GLN A 278 -55.73 -7.61 -105.09
C GLN A 278 -57.08 -7.58 -105.81
N VAL A 279 -58.12 -6.99 -105.20
CA VAL A 279 -59.39 -6.68 -105.84
C VAL A 279 -59.18 -5.74 -107.03
N ARG A 280 -58.44 -4.63 -106.90
CA ARG A 280 -58.11 -3.75 -108.05
C ARG A 280 -57.39 -4.50 -109.18
N LYS A 281 -56.46 -5.41 -108.85
CA LYS A 281 -55.77 -6.27 -109.83
C LYS A 281 -56.73 -7.25 -110.51
N LEU A 282 -57.71 -7.81 -109.79
CA LEU A 282 -58.78 -8.63 -110.35
C LEU A 282 -59.76 -7.80 -111.21
N THR A 283 -60.25 -6.67 -110.72
CA THR A 283 -61.08 -5.73 -111.50
C THR A 283 -60.37 -5.28 -112.77
N LYS A 284 -59.06 -5.03 -112.75
CA LYS A 284 -58.31 -4.69 -113.96
C LYS A 284 -58.19 -5.87 -114.94
N LYS A 285 -58.07 -7.12 -114.46
CA LYS A 285 -58.14 -8.31 -115.31
C LYS A 285 -59.52 -8.47 -115.94
N GLU A 286 -60.58 -8.36 -115.15
CA GLU A 286 -61.97 -8.43 -115.64
C GLU A 286 -62.31 -7.28 -116.60
N LEU A 287 -61.77 -6.08 -116.40
CA LEU A 287 -61.90 -4.97 -117.35
C LEU A 287 -61.21 -5.28 -118.68
N VAL A 288 -59.96 -5.77 -118.67
CA VAL A 288 -59.25 -6.17 -119.91
C VAL A 288 -59.92 -7.35 -120.62
N GLU A 289 -60.44 -8.32 -119.87
CA GLU A 289 -61.21 -9.43 -120.44
C GLU A 289 -62.59 -8.98 -120.96
N ASN A 290 -63.23 -7.99 -120.33
CA ASN A 290 -64.45 -7.35 -120.84
C ASN A 290 -64.19 -6.48 -122.07
N GLU A 291 -63.09 -5.74 -122.13
CA GLU A 291 -62.62 -5.03 -123.33
C GLU A 291 -62.37 -6.01 -124.47
N ARG A 292 -61.65 -7.11 -124.22
CA ARG A 292 -61.42 -8.21 -125.17
C ARG A 292 -62.73 -8.85 -125.64
N ARG A 293 -63.69 -9.11 -124.75
CA ARG A 293 -65.04 -9.59 -125.10
C ARG A 293 -65.86 -8.56 -125.87
N THR A 294 -65.68 -7.28 -125.60
CA THR A 294 -66.35 -6.17 -126.30
C THR A 294 -65.80 -6.01 -127.71
N VAL A 295 -64.48 -6.10 -127.90
CA VAL A 295 -63.83 -6.13 -129.23
C VAL A 295 -64.27 -7.38 -130.01
N LEU A 296 -64.31 -8.55 -129.36
CA LEU A 296 -64.81 -9.78 -129.98
C LEU A 296 -66.29 -9.65 -130.37
N LYS A 297 -67.13 -9.04 -129.51
CA LYS A 297 -68.53 -8.75 -129.80
C LYS A 297 -68.67 -7.78 -130.98
N MET A 298 -67.94 -6.66 -131.00
CA MET A 298 -67.96 -5.71 -132.12
C MET A 298 -67.55 -6.38 -133.43
N ARG A 299 -66.53 -7.25 -133.39
CA ARG A 299 -66.14 -8.07 -134.55
C ARG A 299 -67.27 -9.01 -134.98
N ILE A 300 -67.87 -9.78 -134.07
CA ILE A 300 -69.00 -10.68 -134.40
C ILE A 300 -70.22 -9.90 -134.92
N GLU A 301 -70.48 -8.69 -134.41
CA GLU A 301 -71.54 -7.80 -134.92
C GLU A 301 -71.21 -7.24 -136.31
N GLN A 302 -69.92 -7.00 -136.63
CA GLN A 302 -69.46 -6.61 -137.96
C GLN A 302 -69.51 -7.79 -138.94
N ASP A 303 -69.01 -8.95 -138.54
CA ASP A 303 -69.09 -10.21 -139.30
C ASP A 303 -70.56 -10.56 -139.59
N MET A 304 -71.47 -10.44 -138.61
CA MET A 304 -72.91 -10.62 -138.82
C MET A 304 -73.53 -9.56 -139.74
N LYS A 305 -73.09 -8.29 -139.71
CA LYS A 305 -73.54 -7.27 -140.67
C LYS A 305 -73.08 -7.60 -142.09
N GLN A 306 -71.84 -8.06 -142.25
CA GLN A 306 -71.29 -8.47 -143.53
C GLN A 306 -72.00 -9.70 -144.09
N CYS A 307 -72.24 -10.73 -143.27
CA CYS A 307 -73.04 -11.90 -143.67
C CYS A 307 -74.48 -11.53 -144.02
N ARG A 308 -75.13 -10.60 -143.30
CA ARG A 308 -76.47 -10.11 -143.67
C ARG A 308 -76.46 -9.38 -145.01
N ALA A 309 -75.48 -8.51 -145.26
CA ALA A 309 -75.33 -7.82 -146.53
C ALA A 309 -75.11 -8.80 -147.70
N GLN A 310 -74.28 -9.84 -147.50
CA GLN A 310 -74.09 -10.91 -148.47
C GLN A 310 -75.38 -11.72 -148.71
N VAL A 311 -76.13 -12.05 -147.67
CA VAL A 311 -77.44 -12.73 -147.80
C VAL A 311 -78.46 -11.84 -148.52
N GLU A 312 -78.48 -10.53 -148.29
CA GLU A 312 -79.32 -9.59 -149.06
C GLU A 312 -78.89 -9.46 -150.53
N GLU A 313 -77.59 -9.56 -150.82
CA GLU A 313 -77.05 -9.54 -152.19
C GLU A 313 -77.41 -10.84 -152.95
N GLU A 314 -77.21 -12.01 -152.33
CA GLU A 314 -77.60 -13.29 -152.92
C GLU A 314 -79.13 -13.45 -153.03
N MET A 315 -79.91 -12.87 -152.11
CA MET A 315 -81.38 -12.80 -152.25
C MET A 315 -81.81 -11.91 -153.42
N LYS A 316 -81.10 -10.81 -153.72
CA LYS A 316 -81.37 -9.99 -154.91
C LYS A 316 -81.04 -10.75 -156.20
N LYS A 317 -79.86 -11.39 -156.26
CA LYS A 317 -79.47 -12.25 -157.40
C LYS A 317 -80.48 -13.39 -157.62
N ARG A 318 -80.96 -14.02 -156.54
CA ARG A 318 -82.04 -15.00 -156.62
C ARG A 318 -83.33 -14.39 -157.19
N GLN A 319 -83.77 -13.23 -156.70
CA GLN A 319 -84.99 -12.56 -157.20
C GLN A 319 -84.87 -12.04 -158.62
N GLU A 320 -83.65 -11.82 -159.12
CA GLU A 320 -83.35 -11.53 -160.53
C GLU A 320 -83.44 -12.81 -161.36
N LEU A 321 -82.73 -13.87 -160.96
CA LEU A 321 -82.80 -15.19 -161.62
C LEU A 321 -84.20 -15.82 -161.62
N GLU A 322 -85.02 -15.61 -160.58
CA GLU A 322 -86.42 -16.02 -160.55
C GLU A 322 -87.28 -15.23 -161.56
N ARG A 323 -86.93 -13.97 -161.84
CA ARG A 323 -87.56 -13.14 -162.88
C ARG A 323 -87.16 -13.63 -164.27
N ASP A 324 -85.85 -13.79 -164.49
CA ASP A 324 -85.29 -14.28 -165.75
C ASP A 324 -85.85 -15.66 -166.10
N MET A 325 -86.02 -16.54 -165.10
CA MET A 325 -86.64 -17.86 -165.27
C MET A 325 -88.12 -17.77 -165.67
N LEU A 326 -88.89 -16.85 -165.09
CA LEU A 326 -90.29 -16.62 -165.45
C LEU A 326 -90.43 -16.03 -166.86
N GLU A 327 -89.54 -15.11 -167.26
CA GLU A 327 -89.47 -14.59 -168.63
C GLU A 327 -89.10 -15.70 -169.62
N LEU A 328 -88.14 -16.58 -169.29
CA LEU A 328 -87.77 -17.73 -170.10
C LEU A 328 -88.90 -18.79 -170.18
N GLN A 329 -89.68 -19.01 -169.12
CA GLN A 329 -90.88 -19.86 -169.19
C GLN A 329 -91.94 -19.27 -170.13
N SER A 330 -92.20 -17.97 -170.04
CA SER A 330 -93.13 -17.26 -170.94
C SER A 330 -92.71 -17.37 -172.41
N ILE A 331 -91.42 -17.23 -172.69
CA ILE A 331 -90.85 -17.43 -174.04
C ILE A 331 -90.98 -18.90 -174.48
N LEU A 332 -90.72 -19.87 -173.61
CA LEU A 332 -90.86 -21.30 -173.93
C LEU A 332 -92.31 -21.66 -174.27
N GLU A 333 -93.29 -21.30 -173.42
CA GLU A 333 -94.72 -21.55 -173.68
C GLU A 333 -95.24 -20.91 -174.97
N GLN A 334 -94.63 -19.80 -175.40
CA GLN A 334 -94.92 -19.19 -176.70
C GLN A 334 -94.30 -19.99 -177.84
N THR A 335 -93.03 -20.40 -177.74
CA THR A 335 -92.38 -21.22 -178.77
C THR A 335 -92.98 -22.62 -178.92
N GLU A 336 -93.50 -23.23 -177.85
CA GLU A 336 -94.18 -24.53 -177.93
C GLU A 336 -95.49 -24.43 -178.73
N LYS A 337 -96.28 -23.36 -178.56
CA LYS A 337 -97.47 -23.08 -179.39
C LYS A 337 -97.09 -22.86 -180.86
N ASP A 338 -96.02 -22.12 -181.12
CA ASP A 338 -95.56 -21.86 -182.49
C ASP A 338 -95.09 -23.16 -183.17
N ILE A 339 -94.46 -24.07 -182.42
CA ILE A 339 -94.09 -25.43 -182.89
C ILE A 339 -95.33 -26.31 -183.12
N GLU A 340 -96.34 -26.27 -182.25
CA GLU A 340 -97.60 -27.01 -182.43
C GLU A 340 -98.34 -26.56 -183.70
N ASN A 341 -98.43 -25.25 -183.95
CA ASN A 341 -99.01 -24.67 -185.16
C ASN A 341 -98.29 -25.19 -186.43
N VAL A 342 -96.95 -25.09 -186.48
CA VAL A 342 -96.15 -25.57 -187.63
C VAL A 342 -96.24 -27.09 -187.80
N GLY A 343 -96.37 -27.85 -186.71
CA GLY A 343 -96.60 -29.29 -186.75
C GLY A 343 -97.91 -29.68 -187.43
N ASN A 344 -98.99 -28.94 -187.13
CA ASN A 344 -100.30 -29.13 -187.76
C ASN A 344 -100.30 -28.79 -189.26
N GLU A 345 -99.63 -27.69 -189.66
CA GLU A 345 -99.45 -27.34 -191.07
C GLU A 345 -98.65 -28.41 -191.84
N MET A 346 -97.58 -28.94 -191.24
CA MET A 346 -96.74 -29.98 -191.84
C MET A 346 -97.52 -31.29 -192.08
N GLN A 347 -98.36 -31.72 -191.13
CA GLN A 347 -99.21 -32.90 -191.31
C GLN A 347 -100.23 -32.71 -192.45
N HIS A 348 -100.79 -31.50 -192.60
CA HIS A 348 -101.74 -31.20 -193.65
C HIS A 348 -101.11 -31.33 -195.05
N GLU A 349 -99.94 -30.72 -195.28
CA GLU A 349 -99.23 -30.82 -196.56
C GLU A 349 -98.67 -32.22 -196.84
N GLN A 350 -98.15 -32.93 -195.83
CA GLN A 350 -97.68 -34.32 -196.00
C GLN A 350 -98.83 -35.26 -196.43
N THR A 351 -100.03 -35.04 -195.93
CA THR A 351 -101.23 -35.81 -196.31
C THR A 351 -101.62 -35.55 -197.78
N ARG A 352 -101.53 -34.30 -198.24
CA ARG A 352 -101.71 -33.94 -199.66
C ARG A 352 -100.63 -34.54 -200.57
N LEU A 353 -99.36 -34.50 -200.16
CA LEU A 353 -98.23 -35.01 -200.94
C LEU A 353 -98.35 -36.53 -201.19
N ASN A 354 -98.75 -37.29 -200.16
CA ASN A 354 -98.94 -38.74 -200.25
C ASN A 354 -100.04 -39.11 -201.27
N ALA A 355 -101.15 -38.37 -201.29
CA ALA A 355 -102.26 -38.60 -202.23
C ALA A 355 -101.85 -38.37 -203.69
N VAL A 356 -101.16 -37.25 -203.98
CA VAL A 356 -100.70 -36.91 -205.35
C VAL A 356 -99.68 -37.92 -205.86
N THR A 357 -98.81 -38.44 -204.98
CA THR A 357 -97.79 -39.45 -205.35
C THR A 357 -98.45 -40.77 -205.79
N MET A 358 -99.52 -41.21 -205.11
CA MET A 358 -100.25 -42.44 -205.49
C MET A 358 -100.93 -42.39 -206.87
N ASP A 359 -101.27 -41.21 -207.38
CA ASP A 359 -101.85 -41.05 -208.72
C ASP A 359 -100.78 -40.79 -209.80
N TYR A 360 -99.63 -40.22 -209.43
CA TYR A 360 -98.45 -40.11 -210.28
C TYR A 360 -98.00 -41.49 -210.79
N ASP A 361 -97.80 -42.45 -209.89
CA ASP A 361 -97.30 -43.79 -210.25
C ASP A 361 -98.26 -44.57 -211.16
N LYS A 362 -99.57 -44.41 -210.96
CA LYS A 362 -100.59 -45.00 -211.85
C LYS A 362 -100.49 -44.46 -213.28
N ILE A 363 -100.22 -43.16 -213.43
CA ILE A 363 -100.06 -42.53 -214.76
C ILE A 363 -98.70 -42.92 -215.37
N VAL A 364 -97.63 -43.03 -214.57
CA VAL A 364 -96.32 -43.52 -215.04
C VAL A 364 -96.39 -44.96 -215.57
N SER A 365 -97.26 -45.83 -215.02
CA SER A 365 -97.50 -47.16 -215.61
C SER A 365 -98.06 -47.13 -217.03
N LYS A 366 -98.84 -46.08 -217.39
CA LYS A 366 -99.40 -45.88 -218.74
C LYS A 366 -98.46 -45.10 -219.66
N LYS A 367 -97.60 -44.24 -219.09
CA LYS A 367 -96.55 -43.51 -219.79
C LYS A 367 -95.69 -44.48 -220.62
N VAL A 368 -95.20 -45.56 -220.02
CA VAL A 368 -94.35 -46.58 -220.68
C VAL A 368 -95.07 -47.24 -221.88
N ALA A 369 -96.37 -47.53 -221.78
CA ALA A 369 -97.14 -48.17 -222.84
C ALA A 369 -97.48 -47.24 -224.04
N LEU A 370 -97.36 -45.93 -223.87
CA LEU A 370 -97.50 -44.94 -224.96
C LEU A 370 -96.16 -44.39 -225.44
N GLU A 371 -95.10 -44.45 -224.64
CA GLU A 371 -93.73 -44.11 -225.06
C GLU A 371 -93.30 -44.92 -226.30
N GLU A 372 -93.65 -46.22 -226.39
CA GLU A 372 -93.32 -47.05 -227.57
C GLU A 372 -94.16 -46.73 -228.84
N ASN A 373 -95.31 -46.07 -228.71
CA ASN A 373 -96.17 -45.74 -229.85
C ASN A 373 -95.99 -44.29 -230.34
N LEU A 374 -95.90 -43.29 -229.46
CA LEU A 374 -95.69 -41.89 -229.87
C LEU A 374 -94.21 -41.53 -230.13
N LEU A 375 -93.26 -42.45 -229.86
CA LEU A 375 -91.89 -42.40 -230.40
C LEU A 375 -91.82 -42.32 -231.94
N ARG A 376 -92.96 -42.45 -232.63
CA ARG A 376 -93.09 -42.40 -234.10
C ARG A 376 -93.57 -41.05 -234.66
N ASP A 377 -94.26 -40.21 -233.88
CA ASP A 377 -95.04 -39.09 -234.42
C ASP A 377 -94.48 -37.67 -234.12
N LEU A 378 -93.95 -37.42 -232.92
CA LEU A 378 -93.63 -36.05 -232.46
C LEU A 378 -92.14 -35.74 -232.30
N GLN A 379 -91.36 -36.22 -233.28
CA GLN A 379 -89.96 -35.90 -233.53
C GLN A 379 -89.73 -34.42 -233.99
N ASN A 380 -90.56 -33.46 -233.54
CA ASN A 380 -90.83 -32.22 -234.31
C ASN A 380 -90.73 -30.82 -233.60
N GLN A 381 -90.75 -30.62 -232.25
CA GLN A 381 -90.92 -29.24 -231.66
C GLN A 381 -90.18 -28.85 -230.33
N LEU A 382 -88.94 -28.31 -230.43
CA LEU A 382 -88.28 -27.09 -229.80
C LEU A 382 -88.38 -26.59 -228.30
N ALA A 383 -87.19 -26.48 -227.62
CA ALA A 383 -86.51 -25.26 -227.02
C ALA A 383 -86.38 -24.83 -225.49
N ASN A 384 -85.12 -24.64 -225.00
CA ASN A 384 -84.54 -23.75 -223.89
C ASN A 384 -84.73 -24.11 -222.35
N ASN A 385 -84.10 -23.51 -221.28
CA ASN A 385 -83.20 -22.34 -220.97
C ASN A 385 -82.25 -22.51 -219.69
N LYS A 386 -81.60 -21.45 -219.08
CA LYS A 386 -80.42 -21.54 -218.12
C LYS A 386 -80.08 -20.30 -217.18
N ALA A 387 -79.79 -20.44 -215.86
CA ALA A 387 -78.96 -19.51 -214.98
C ALA A 387 -78.78 -19.93 -213.47
N ALA A 388 -77.57 -19.83 -212.82
CA ALA A 388 -77.40 -20.13 -211.35
C ALA A 388 -76.11 -19.70 -210.53
N VAL A 389 -75.01 -19.20 -211.10
CA VAL A 389 -73.63 -19.54 -210.58
C VAL A 389 -72.93 -18.56 -209.57
N SER A 390 -73.44 -17.37 -209.25
CA SER A 390 -72.59 -16.27 -208.73
C SER A 390 -72.33 -16.15 -207.21
N LEU A 391 -73.22 -16.63 -206.32
CA LEU A 391 -73.29 -16.12 -204.93
C LEU A 391 -72.18 -16.58 -203.95
N TYR A 392 -71.50 -17.69 -204.21
CA TYR A 392 -70.80 -18.44 -203.15
C TYR A 392 -69.47 -17.84 -202.62
N LYS A 393 -68.97 -16.74 -203.19
CA LYS A 393 -67.57 -16.29 -202.99
C LYS A 393 -67.31 -15.30 -201.85
N LEU A 394 -68.33 -14.61 -201.33
CA LEU A 394 -68.12 -13.43 -200.46
C LEU A 394 -67.88 -13.73 -198.97
N LEU A 395 -68.22 -14.93 -198.50
CA LEU A 395 -68.36 -15.21 -197.06
C LEU A 395 -67.03 -15.44 -196.30
N ARG A 396 -65.93 -15.70 -197.01
CA ARG A 396 -64.71 -16.30 -196.41
C ARG A 396 -63.85 -15.29 -195.63
N ASP A 397 -63.67 -14.09 -196.15
CA ASP A 397 -62.55 -13.20 -195.76
C ASP A 397 -62.78 -12.44 -194.44
N SER A 398 -63.98 -12.51 -193.86
CA SER A 398 -64.35 -11.75 -192.66
C SER A 398 -63.85 -12.37 -191.33
N ARG A 399 -63.59 -13.69 -191.31
CA ARG A 399 -63.38 -14.42 -190.04
C ARG A 399 -61.96 -14.38 -189.47
N GLU A 400 -60.92 -14.26 -190.30
CA GLU A 400 -59.53 -14.46 -189.82
C GLU A 400 -59.02 -13.28 -188.96
N LYS A 401 -59.29 -12.04 -189.38
CA LYS A 401 -58.75 -10.81 -188.75
C LYS A 401 -59.15 -10.54 -187.29
N ARG A 402 -60.03 -11.35 -186.67
CA ARG A 402 -60.52 -11.11 -185.30
C ARG A 402 -59.71 -11.82 -184.22
N LYS A 403 -58.91 -12.85 -184.54
CA LYS A 403 -58.19 -13.64 -183.52
C LYS A 403 -56.85 -13.03 -183.07
N ASP A 404 -56.11 -12.40 -183.96
CA ASP A 404 -54.69 -12.06 -183.68
C ASP A 404 -54.51 -10.97 -182.62
N VAL A 405 -55.51 -10.12 -182.40
CA VAL A 405 -55.48 -9.00 -181.42
C VAL A 405 -55.60 -9.50 -179.97
N GLU A 406 -56.35 -10.58 -179.74
CA GLU A 406 -56.73 -11.06 -178.41
C GLU A 406 -55.55 -11.75 -177.67
N VAL A 407 -54.61 -12.34 -178.42
CA VAL A 407 -53.43 -13.03 -177.87
C VAL A 407 -52.43 -12.03 -177.24
N ILE A 408 -52.21 -10.89 -177.90
CA ILE A 408 -51.16 -9.93 -177.53
C ILE A 408 -51.44 -9.25 -176.18
N MET A 409 -52.72 -9.03 -175.84
CA MET A 409 -53.10 -8.36 -174.58
C MET A 409 -52.76 -9.20 -173.33
N ASN A 410 -53.03 -10.51 -173.39
CA ASN A 410 -52.93 -11.41 -172.23
C ASN A 410 -51.49 -11.71 -171.79
N GLU A 411 -50.51 -11.60 -172.69
CA GLU A 411 -49.09 -11.75 -172.35
C GLU A 411 -48.50 -10.55 -171.59
N ALA A 412 -49.05 -9.35 -171.79
CA ALA A 412 -48.51 -8.11 -171.22
C ALA A 412 -48.78 -8.01 -169.71
N GLU A 413 -49.99 -8.34 -169.27
CA GLU A 413 -50.37 -8.23 -167.85
C GLU A 413 -49.62 -9.22 -166.96
N ASN A 414 -49.49 -10.48 -167.41
CA ASN A 414 -48.85 -11.56 -166.63
C ASN A 414 -47.36 -11.29 -166.31
N LYS A 415 -46.65 -10.55 -167.17
CA LYS A 415 -45.25 -10.15 -166.94
C LYS A 415 -45.15 -8.98 -165.96
N ARG A 416 -46.11 -8.06 -165.96
CA ARG A 416 -46.15 -6.88 -165.08
C ARG A 416 -46.34 -7.25 -163.60
N SER A 417 -47.25 -8.18 -163.30
CA SER A 417 -47.63 -8.49 -161.92
C SER A 417 -46.55 -9.21 -161.10
N ARG A 418 -45.67 -9.99 -161.74
CA ARG A 418 -44.62 -10.76 -161.03
C ARG A 418 -43.46 -9.88 -160.59
N LEU A 419 -42.96 -9.01 -161.48
CA LEU A 419 -41.81 -8.14 -161.20
C LEU A 419 -42.06 -7.08 -160.11
N MET A 420 -43.32 -6.75 -159.80
CA MET A 420 -43.63 -5.85 -158.67
C MET A 420 -43.41 -6.53 -157.31
N ALA A 421 -43.88 -7.77 -157.13
CA ALA A 421 -43.92 -8.42 -155.81
C ALA A 421 -42.51 -8.65 -155.21
N ASP A 422 -41.59 -9.20 -156.01
CA ASP A 422 -40.23 -9.53 -155.55
C ASP A 422 -39.42 -8.27 -155.18
N ILE A 423 -39.68 -7.16 -155.88
CA ILE A 423 -38.96 -5.89 -155.71
C ILE A 423 -39.39 -5.14 -154.44
N GLU A 424 -40.65 -5.23 -154.02
CA GLU A 424 -41.10 -4.62 -152.75
C GLU A 424 -40.65 -5.42 -151.54
N SER A 425 -40.72 -6.76 -151.59
CA SER A 425 -40.33 -7.64 -150.47
C SER A 425 -38.88 -7.40 -150.00
N GLN A 426 -37.88 -7.46 -150.90
CA GLN A 426 -36.49 -7.29 -150.47
C GLN A 426 -36.09 -5.85 -150.09
N LYS A 427 -36.86 -4.83 -150.53
CA LYS A 427 -36.65 -3.44 -150.12
C LYS A 427 -37.07 -3.22 -148.67
N TYR A 428 -38.22 -3.79 -148.28
CA TYR A 428 -38.81 -3.63 -146.95
C TYR A 428 -37.84 -4.08 -145.84
N ASP A 429 -37.36 -5.31 -145.90
CA ASP A 429 -36.52 -5.90 -144.84
C ASP A 429 -35.18 -5.17 -144.66
N ASN A 430 -34.51 -4.83 -145.76
CA ASN A 430 -33.23 -4.13 -145.73
C ASN A 430 -33.33 -2.67 -145.28
N GLN A 431 -34.47 -2.00 -145.54
CA GLN A 431 -34.71 -0.65 -145.03
C GLN A 431 -34.98 -0.65 -143.53
N ASN A 432 -35.86 -1.54 -143.04
CA ASN A 432 -36.26 -1.57 -141.63
C ASN A 432 -35.09 -1.78 -140.66
N ILE A 433 -34.19 -2.73 -140.95
CA ILE A 433 -33.03 -3.04 -140.08
C ILE A 433 -31.99 -1.91 -140.09
N ARG A 434 -31.81 -1.21 -141.22
CA ARG A 434 -30.87 -0.07 -141.30
C ARG A 434 -31.44 1.22 -140.72
N ALA A 435 -32.74 1.45 -140.88
CA ALA A 435 -33.44 2.61 -140.32
C ALA A 435 -33.35 2.59 -138.79
N THR A 436 -33.83 1.51 -138.16
CA THR A 436 -33.85 1.35 -136.70
C THR A 436 -32.47 1.53 -136.05
N MET A 437 -31.41 0.95 -136.61
CA MET A 437 -30.05 1.11 -136.11
C MET A 437 -29.52 2.56 -136.25
N GLN A 438 -29.80 3.24 -137.36
CA GLN A 438 -29.40 4.65 -137.54
C GLN A 438 -30.24 5.60 -136.68
N GLU A 439 -31.51 5.29 -136.44
CA GLU A 439 -32.45 6.16 -135.75
C GLU A 439 -32.15 6.24 -134.26
N VAL A 440 -31.83 5.12 -133.60
CA VAL A 440 -31.37 5.11 -132.20
C VAL A 440 -30.08 5.91 -132.01
N LEU A 441 -29.09 5.74 -132.91
CA LEU A 441 -27.84 6.50 -132.85
C LEU A 441 -28.05 8.00 -133.14
N LYS A 442 -28.93 8.35 -134.09
CA LYS A 442 -29.29 9.75 -134.35
C LYS A 442 -29.98 10.37 -133.13
N GLN A 443 -30.99 9.70 -132.57
CA GLN A 443 -31.71 10.18 -131.39
C GLN A 443 -30.77 10.46 -130.21
N GLN A 444 -29.78 9.61 -129.95
CA GLN A 444 -28.76 9.90 -128.94
C GLN A 444 -27.99 11.20 -129.24
N THR A 445 -27.41 11.32 -130.45
CA THR A 445 -26.65 12.54 -130.84
C THR A 445 -27.52 13.80 -131.01
N GLN A 446 -28.84 13.63 -131.19
CA GLN A 446 -29.80 14.73 -131.23
C GLN A 446 -30.16 15.18 -129.82
N LEU A 447 -30.41 14.27 -128.87
CA LEU A 447 -30.67 14.63 -127.47
C LEU A 447 -29.46 15.29 -126.79
N GLU A 448 -28.23 14.85 -127.13
CA GLU A 448 -27.00 15.53 -126.69
C GLU A 448 -26.91 16.96 -127.25
N LYS A 449 -27.24 17.16 -128.54
CA LYS A 449 -27.30 18.50 -129.14
C LYS A 449 -28.45 19.37 -128.64
N GLU A 450 -29.63 18.80 -128.42
CA GLU A 450 -30.78 19.50 -127.88
C GLU A 450 -30.50 19.94 -126.44
N ALA A 451 -29.73 19.19 -125.66
CA ALA A 451 -29.27 19.63 -124.34
C ALA A 451 -28.32 20.84 -124.42
N ASP A 452 -27.36 20.84 -125.36
CA ASP A 452 -26.46 21.97 -125.61
C ASP A 452 -27.24 23.19 -126.17
N ASP A 453 -28.08 22.99 -127.18
CA ASP A 453 -28.91 24.04 -127.78
C ASP A 453 -29.92 24.63 -126.77
N LEU A 454 -30.49 23.83 -125.86
CA LEU A 454 -31.35 24.32 -124.76
C LEU A 454 -30.57 25.07 -123.68
N GLN A 455 -29.32 24.69 -123.40
CA GLN A 455 -28.44 25.46 -122.50
C GLN A 455 -28.08 26.81 -123.14
N ASP A 456 -27.83 26.83 -124.45
CA ASP A 456 -27.50 28.04 -125.22
C ASP A 456 -28.76 28.92 -125.44
N GLU A 457 -29.93 28.32 -125.65
CA GLU A 457 -31.24 29.00 -125.60
C GLU A 457 -31.53 29.55 -124.21
N LYS A 458 -31.22 28.85 -123.12
CA LYS A 458 -31.39 29.38 -121.76
C LYS A 458 -30.59 30.65 -121.56
N VAL A 459 -29.33 30.71 -122.00
CA VAL A 459 -28.51 31.93 -121.96
C VAL A 459 -29.11 33.04 -122.85
N LYS A 460 -29.61 32.71 -124.04
CA LYS A 460 -30.32 33.66 -124.92
C LYS A 460 -31.64 34.15 -124.29
N TYR A 461 -32.36 33.29 -123.57
CA TYR A 461 -33.61 33.60 -122.88
C TYR A 461 -33.39 34.44 -121.62
N GLU A 462 -32.35 34.20 -120.83
CA GLU A 462 -31.96 35.07 -119.71
C GLU A 462 -31.60 36.50 -120.22
N LEU A 463 -30.93 36.58 -121.38
CA LEU A 463 -30.62 37.86 -122.03
C LEU A 463 -31.85 38.52 -122.71
N LEU A 464 -32.81 37.72 -123.18
CA LEU A 464 -34.13 38.20 -123.63
C LEU A 464 -35.02 38.61 -122.47
N PHE A 465 -34.98 37.96 -121.31
CA PHE A 465 -35.69 38.36 -120.10
C PHE A 465 -35.25 39.76 -119.67
N ARG A 466 -33.93 40.04 -119.61
CA ARG A 466 -33.39 41.38 -119.36
C ARG A 466 -33.78 42.45 -120.41
N LYS A 467 -34.21 42.04 -121.61
CA LYS A 467 -34.83 42.93 -122.61
C LYS A 467 -36.36 43.02 -122.45
N ARG A 468 -37.02 41.93 -122.06
CA ARG A 468 -38.46 41.84 -121.79
C ARG A 468 -38.88 42.59 -120.54
N GLU A 469 -38.06 42.62 -119.49
CA GLU A 469 -38.27 43.46 -118.29
C GLU A 469 -38.28 44.94 -118.68
N ARG A 470 -37.27 45.40 -119.45
CA ARG A 470 -37.23 46.77 -119.99
C ARG A 470 -38.39 47.08 -120.96
N GLN A 471 -38.95 46.08 -121.62
CA GLN A 471 -40.17 46.22 -122.42
C GLN A 471 -41.46 46.12 -121.58
N TYR A 472 -41.42 45.47 -120.42
CA TYR A 472 -42.52 45.37 -119.47
C TYR A 472 -42.75 46.73 -118.79
N ASP A 473 -41.68 47.43 -118.40
CA ASP A 473 -41.76 48.82 -117.92
C ASP A 473 -42.36 49.76 -118.98
N PHE A 474 -41.97 49.58 -120.25
CA PHE A 474 -42.48 50.31 -121.42
C PHE A 474 -43.92 49.91 -121.83
N LEU A 475 -44.42 48.77 -121.35
CA LEU A 475 -45.78 48.29 -121.61
C LEU A 475 -46.73 48.58 -120.45
N ASN A 476 -46.28 48.56 -119.19
CA ASN A 476 -47.05 49.06 -118.04
C ASN A 476 -47.44 50.53 -118.26
N THR A 477 -46.49 51.37 -118.68
CA THR A 477 -46.72 52.77 -119.07
C THR A 477 -47.60 52.97 -120.32
N LYS A 478 -48.00 51.88 -121.01
CA LYS A 478 -49.08 51.85 -122.01
C LYS A 478 -50.39 51.27 -121.48
N ILE A 479 -50.35 50.29 -120.58
CA ILE A 479 -51.53 49.66 -119.97
C ILE A 479 -52.28 50.65 -119.07
N GLU A 480 -51.56 51.53 -118.35
CA GLU A 480 -52.13 52.67 -117.62
C GLU A 480 -52.94 53.65 -118.49
N LYS A 481 -52.78 53.60 -119.83
CA LYS A 481 -53.52 54.41 -120.79
C LYS A 481 -54.57 53.64 -121.59
N ALA A 482 -54.79 52.36 -121.31
CA ALA A 482 -55.65 51.49 -122.11
C ALA A 482 -56.78 50.79 -121.33
N MET A 483 -56.63 50.55 -120.02
CA MET A 483 -57.65 49.85 -119.21
C MET A 483 -58.56 50.81 -118.46
N SER A 484 -59.52 51.39 -119.18
CA SER A 484 -60.69 52.04 -118.58
C SER A 484 -61.98 51.34 -119.01
N LYS A 485 -62.87 51.10 -118.05
CA LYS A 485 -64.23 50.51 -118.15
C LYS A 485 -64.37 48.98 -118.25
N ASP A 486 -64.93 48.47 -117.14
CA ASP A 486 -66.07 47.55 -117.04
C ASP A 486 -65.88 46.01 -117.16
N GLN A 487 -66.74 45.31 -116.40
CA GLN A 487 -66.83 43.86 -116.16
C GLN A 487 -68.15 43.30 -116.79
N PRO A 488 -68.61 42.04 -116.55
CA PRO A 488 -68.00 40.84 -115.95
C PRO A 488 -68.18 39.54 -116.79
N VAL A 489 -67.59 38.43 -116.31
CA VAL A 489 -68.25 37.11 -116.00
C VAL A 489 -67.17 36.04 -115.85
N ALA A 490 -67.27 35.18 -114.82
CA ALA A 490 -66.28 34.14 -114.49
C ALA A 490 -66.84 32.70 -114.67
N SER A 491 -65.94 31.73 -114.86
CA SER A 491 -66.29 30.34 -115.23
C SER A 491 -66.01 29.33 -114.09
N PRO A 492 -66.84 28.29 -113.88
CA PRO A 492 -66.74 27.36 -112.75
C PRO A 492 -65.38 26.66 -112.53
N GLN A 493 -64.53 26.55 -113.55
CA GLN A 493 -63.20 25.96 -113.41
C GLN A 493 -62.28 26.78 -112.48
N GLN A 494 -62.45 28.11 -112.42
CA GLN A 494 -61.64 28.98 -111.54
C GLN A 494 -61.97 28.76 -110.05
N VAL A 495 -63.23 28.43 -109.71
CA VAL A 495 -63.64 28.11 -108.33
C VAL A 495 -63.00 26.79 -107.86
N ARG A 496 -62.87 25.81 -108.76
CA ARG A 496 -62.19 24.53 -108.44
C ARG A 496 -60.68 24.71 -108.24
N LEU A 497 -60.06 25.61 -109.02
CA LEU A 497 -58.65 25.97 -108.86
C LEU A 497 -58.38 26.71 -107.55
N SER A 498 -59.21 27.68 -107.16
CA SER A 498 -59.00 28.40 -105.89
C SER A 498 -59.24 27.49 -104.67
N GLN A 499 -60.21 26.57 -104.75
CA GLN A 499 -60.45 25.59 -103.69
C GLN A 499 -59.27 24.60 -103.51
N LEU A 500 -58.63 24.17 -104.60
CA LEU A 500 -57.41 23.36 -104.55
C LEU A 500 -56.20 24.16 -104.04
N HIS A 501 -56.02 25.43 -104.44
CA HIS A 501 -54.96 26.28 -103.92
C HIS A 501 -55.10 26.47 -102.40
N LYS A 502 -56.31 26.70 -101.89
CA LYS A 502 -56.56 26.82 -100.45
C LYS A 502 -56.20 25.54 -99.68
N GLN A 503 -56.47 24.36 -100.24
CA GLN A 503 -56.04 23.09 -99.63
C GLN A 503 -54.51 22.90 -99.65
N ILE A 504 -53.83 23.42 -100.68
CA ILE A 504 -52.36 23.45 -100.75
C ILE A 504 -51.79 24.44 -99.71
N GLU A 505 -52.41 25.60 -99.51
CA GLU A 505 -52.01 26.57 -98.47
C GLU A 505 -52.24 26.01 -97.06
N GLU A 506 -53.41 25.43 -96.78
CA GLU A 506 -53.74 24.79 -95.49
C GLU A 506 -52.77 23.64 -95.15
N THR A 507 -52.41 22.80 -96.14
CA THR A 507 -51.41 21.74 -95.94
C THR A 507 -50.00 22.29 -95.77
N GLN A 508 -49.58 23.31 -96.54
CA GLN A 508 -48.29 23.98 -96.33
C GLN A 508 -48.19 24.66 -94.96
N GLU A 509 -49.27 25.25 -94.45
CA GLU A 509 -49.30 25.85 -93.12
C GLU A 509 -49.19 24.77 -92.02
N SER A 510 -49.83 23.60 -92.22
CA SER A 510 -49.67 22.45 -91.32
C SER A 510 -48.22 21.93 -91.30
N ILE A 511 -47.55 21.88 -92.45
CA ILE A 511 -46.14 21.48 -92.57
C ILE A 511 -45.24 22.47 -91.85
N LYS A 512 -45.45 23.78 -92.01
CA LYS A 512 -44.72 24.83 -91.27
C LYS A 512 -44.92 24.70 -89.75
N LYS A 513 -46.14 24.40 -89.29
CA LYS A 513 -46.45 24.15 -87.87
C LYS A 513 -45.73 22.90 -87.33
N LEU A 514 -45.69 21.80 -88.09
CA LEU A 514 -44.90 20.61 -87.74
C LEU A 514 -43.39 20.88 -87.71
N GLN A 515 -42.86 21.64 -88.67
CA GLN A 515 -41.44 22.02 -88.70
C GLN A 515 -41.06 22.89 -87.49
N LEU A 516 -41.89 23.85 -87.11
CA LEU A 516 -41.68 24.67 -85.90
C LEU A 516 -41.76 23.83 -84.61
N PHE A 517 -42.67 22.86 -84.55
CA PHE A 517 -42.76 21.91 -83.44
C PHE A 517 -41.50 21.03 -83.35
N TRP A 518 -41.06 20.45 -84.48
CA TRP A 518 -39.84 19.65 -84.55
C TRP A 518 -38.59 20.44 -84.14
N MET A 519 -38.43 21.67 -84.61
CA MET A 519 -37.31 22.54 -84.21
C MET A 519 -37.36 22.91 -82.72
N ARG A 520 -38.55 23.02 -82.11
CA ARG A 520 -38.71 23.18 -80.66
C ARG A 520 -38.25 21.91 -79.91
N GLU A 521 -38.70 20.73 -80.30
CA GLU A 521 -38.30 19.49 -79.61
C GLU A 521 -36.83 19.13 -79.85
N GLN A 522 -36.27 19.43 -81.02
CA GLN A 522 -34.83 19.32 -81.26
C GLN A 522 -34.01 20.25 -80.34
N LYS A 523 -34.52 21.46 -80.06
CA LYS A 523 -33.92 22.37 -79.07
C LYS A 523 -34.07 21.82 -77.64
N ASN A 524 -35.25 21.31 -77.27
CA ASN A 524 -35.50 20.71 -75.95
C ASN A 524 -34.56 19.52 -75.70
N LEU A 525 -34.41 18.62 -76.69
CA LEU A 525 -33.51 17.48 -76.64
C LEU A 525 -32.04 17.91 -76.48
N LEU A 526 -31.62 19.00 -77.12
CA LEU A 526 -30.30 19.59 -76.93
C LEU A 526 -30.08 20.10 -75.50
N VAL A 527 -31.06 20.83 -74.94
CA VAL A 527 -31.00 21.32 -73.55
C VAL A 527 -30.93 20.17 -72.55
N VAL A 528 -31.83 19.18 -72.66
CA VAL A 528 -31.84 17.99 -71.78
C VAL A 528 -30.55 17.16 -71.93
N SER A 529 -29.93 17.16 -73.11
CA SER A 529 -28.62 16.52 -73.33
C SER A 529 -27.46 17.29 -72.67
N GLN A 530 -27.53 18.62 -72.59
CA GLN A 530 -26.59 19.44 -71.83
C GLN A 530 -26.79 19.25 -70.31
N GLU A 531 -28.02 19.36 -69.82
CA GLU A 531 -28.37 19.10 -68.40
C GLU A 531 -27.90 17.72 -67.93
N ARG A 532 -28.09 16.67 -68.75
CA ARG A 532 -27.57 15.33 -68.49
C ARG A 532 -26.04 15.29 -68.45
N GLN A 533 -25.34 16.05 -69.29
CA GLN A 533 -23.88 16.10 -69.30
C GLN A 533 -23.32 16.82 -68.06
N ASP A 534 -23.99 17.89 -67.63
CA ASP A 534 -23.64 18.64 -66.42
C ASP A 534 -23.90 17.79 -65.16
N GLN A 535 -25.04 17.08 -65.08
CA GLN A 535 -25.31 16.09 -64.03
C GLN A 535 -24.24 15.00 -63.97
N ILE A 536 -23.77 14.50 -65.13
CA ILE A 536 -22.66 13.52 -65.18
C ILE A 536 -21.36 14.14 -64.66
N TYR A 537 -21.09 15.42 -64.94
CA TYR A 537 -19.93 16.12 -64.39
C TYR A 537 -20.03 16.29 -62.87
N GLU A 538 -21.18 16.72 -62.34
CA GLU A 538 -21.43 16.85 -60.90
C GLU A 538 -21.30 15.51 -60.16
N ILE A 539 -21.93 14.44 -60.67
CA ILE A 539 -21.80 13.08 -60.12
C ILE A 539 -20.33 12.64 -60.06
N ASN A 540 -19.53 12.96 -61.08
CA ASN A 540 -18.10 12.63 -61.09
C ASN A 540 -17.27 13.52 -60.13
N MET A 541 -17.71 14.76 -59.86
CA MET A 541 -17.10 15.62 -58.85
C MET A 541 -17.44 15.19 -57.42
N LEU A 542 -18.71 14.83 -57.16
CA LEU A 542 -19.17 14.26 -55.89
C LEU A 542 -18.45 12.94 -55.56
N LYS A 543 -18.25 12.06 -56.55
CA LYS A 543 -17.44 10.83 -56.39
C LYS A 543 -16.00 11.13 -55.97
N LYS A 544 -15.35 12.15 -56.57
CA LYS A 544 -14.00 12.58 -56.17
C LYS A 544 -13.99 13.13 -54.74
N GLN A 545 -14.99 13.94 -54.36
CA GLN A 545 -15.12 14.46 -53.01
C GLN A 545 -15.34 13.34 -51.98
N SER A 546 -16.20 12.36 -52.26
CA SER A 546 -16.42 11.19 -51.41
C SER A 546 -15.13 10.40 -51.19
N LEU A 547 -14.37 10.11 -52.26
CA LEU A 547 -13.07 9.42 -52.16
C LEU A 547 -12.05 10.18 -51.30
N ILE A 548 -12.01 11.52 -51.40
CA ILE A 548 -11.15 12.37 -50.57
C ILE A 548 -11.61 12.34 -49.10
N LEU A 549 -12.92 12.33 -48.84
CA LEU A 549 -13.48 12.23 -47.49
C LEU A 549 -13.23 10.84 -46.87
N GLU A 550 -13.36 9.76 -47.63
CA GLU A 550 -13.01 8.40 -47.22
C GLU A 550 -11.52 8.29 -46.85
N GLN A 551 -10.62 8.83 -47.67
CA GLN A 551 -9.19 8.86 -47.35
C GLN A 551 -8.86 9.70 -46.11
N LYS A 552 -9.54 10.83 -45.90
CA LYS A 552 -9.42 11.62 -44.66
C LYS A 552 -9.92 10.85 -43.44
N ASN A 553 -11.08 10.20 -43.55
CA ASN A 553 -11.69 9.41 -42.49
C ASN A 553 -10.81 8.20 -42.12
N LEU A 554 -10.16 7.56 -43.09
CA LEU A 554 -9.12 6.55 -42.84
C LEU A 554 -7.94 7.10 -42.04
N ARG A 555 -7.32 8.22 -42.46
CA ARG A 555 -6.20 8.82 -41.71
C ARG A 555 -6.58 9.18 -40.28
N ILE A 556 -7.73 9.84 -40.09
CA ILE A 556 -8.25 10.21 -38.77
C ILE A 556 -8.48 8.96 -37.91
N ARG A 557 -8.95 7.85 -38.50
CA ARG A 557 -9.13 6.58 -37.79
C ARG A 557 -7.80 5.93 -37.40
N ASP A 558 -6.79 6.00 -38.26
CA ASP A 558 -5.45 5.50 -37.96
C ASP A 558 -4.74 6.36 -36.90
N GLU A 559 -4.94 7.69 -36.94
CA GLU A 559 -4.49 8.63 -35.90
C GLU A 559 -5.18 8.33 -34.55
N ILE A 560 -6.51 8.17 -34.53
CA ILE A 560 -7.26 7.75 -33.31
C ILE A 560 -6.75 6.41 -32.78
N ASN A 561 -6.48 5.43 -33.65
CA ASN A 561 -5.92 4.14 -33.27
C ASN A 561 -4.49 4.25 -32.72
N ALA A 562 -3.69 5.21 -33.22
CA ALA A 562 -2.36 5.51 -32.70
C ALA A 562 -2.44 6.20 -31.32
N TYR A 563 -3.36 7.16 -31.14
CA TYR A 563 -3.60 7.81 -29.86
C TYR A 563 -4.09 6.83 -28.79
N LYS A 564 -5.03 5.93 -29.10
CA LYS A 564 -5.46 4.86 -28.18
C LYS A 564 -4.31 3.95 -27.76
N LYS A 565 -3.44 3.55 -28.70
CA LYS A 565 -2.22 2.77 -28.39
C LYS A 565 -1.15 3.55 -27.62
N ALA A 566 -1.21 4.88 -27.60
CA ALA A 566 -0.38 5.72 -26.74
C ALA A 566 -1.00 5.84 -25.33
N GLU A 567 -2.33 6.04 -25.26
CA GLU A 567 -3.12 6.06 -24.02
C GLU A 567 -2.97 4.74 -23.24
N GLU A 568 -3.14 3.58 -23.88
CA GLU A 568 -2.90 2.25 -23.28
C GLU A 568 -1.51 2.13 -22.65
N LYS A 569 -0.47 2.64 -23.32
CA LYS A 569 0.91 2.65 -22.80
C LYS A 569 1.10 3.62 -21.65
N VAL A 570 0.45 4.79 -21.69
CA VAL A 570 0.46 5.76 -20.59
C VAL A 570 -0.26 5.20 -19.37
N LEU A 571 -1.44 4.58 -19.54
CA LEU A 571 -2.16 3.89 -18.46
C LEU A 571 -1.35 2.74 -17.87
N HIS A 572 -0.69 1.92 -18.70
CA HIS A 572 0.19 0.86 -18.22
C HIS A 572 1.40 1.42 -17.44
N SER A 573 1.97 2.54 -17.90
CA SER A 573 3.04 3.26 -17.19
C SER A 573 2.56 3.83 -15.86
N ILE A 574 1.38 4.45 -15.82
CA ILE A 574 0.73 4.97 -14.59
C ILE A 574 0.50 3.84 -13.60
N ASN A 575 -0.09 2.72 -14.01
CA ASN A 575 -0.30 1.55 -13.14
C ASN A 575 1.03 0.98 -12.63
N THR A 576 2.08 0.95 -13.46
CA THR A 576 3.43 0.53 -13.04
C THR A 576 4.04 1.49 -12.02
N LEU A 577 3.87 2.80 -12.20
CA LEU A 577 4.33 3.83 -11.28
C LEU A 577 3.53 3.84 -9.96
N GLN A 578 2.22 3.61 -10.01
CA GLN A 578 1.37 3.43 -8.84
C GLN A 578 1.78 2.19 -8.04
N ASN A 579 1.97 1.05 -8.70
CA ASN A 579 2.48 -0.18 -8.06
C ASN A 579 3.88 0.01 -7.47
N ARG A 580 4.77 0.78 -8.12
CA ARG A 580 6.06 1.13 -7.53
C ARG A 580 5.91 2.10 -6.36
N GLY A 581 4.92 3.00 -6.41
CA GLY A 581 4.55 3.91 -5.33
C GLY A 581 4.04 3.17 -4.09
N THR A 582 3.12 2.21 -4.23
CA THR A 582 2.62 1.41 -3.10
C THR A 582 3.70 0.54 -2.48
N VAL A 583 4.56 -0.10 -3.30
CA VAL A 583 5.73 -0.85 -2.80
C VAL A 583 6.72 0.07 -2.07
N LEU A 584 7.00 1.27 -2.60
CA LEU A 584 7.83 2.26 -1.91
C LEU A 584 7.20 2.74 -0.59
N SER A 585 5.89 2.97 -0.56
CA SER A 585 5.14 3.33 0.67
C SER A 585 5.19 2.21 1.71
N GLU A 586 5.06 0.94 1.30
CA GLU A 586 5.16 -0.21 2.20
C GLU A 586 6.59 -0.38 2.75
N VAL A 587 7.61 -0.19 1.91
CA VAL A 587 9.02 -0.19 2.33
C VAL A 587 9.32 0.99 3.26
N LEU A 588 8.80 2.18 2.98
CA LEU A 588 8.92 3.34 3.87
C LEU A 588 8.21 3.12 5.20
N PHE A 589 7.03 2.49 5.22
CA PHE A 589 6.34 2.10 6.45
C PHE A 589 7.16 1.09 7.26
N LYS A 590 7.63 0.02 6.62
CA LYS A 590 8.53 -0.98 7.24
C LYS A 590 9.80 -0.34 7.79
N LYS A 591 10.40 0.61 7.06
CA LYS A 591 11.60 1.35 7.51
C LYS A 591 11.31 2.34 8.64
N ARG A 592 10.17 3.03 8.62
CA ARG A 592 9.71 3.90 9.72
C ARG A 592 9.44 3.08 10.99
N HIS A 593 8.83 1.90 10.86
CA HIS A 593 8.60 0.98 11.98
C HIS A 593 9.90 0.39 12.53
N GLN A 594 10.83 -0.02 11.65
CA GLN A 594 12.18 -0.41 12.05
C GLN A 594 12.89 0.72 12.80
N LYS A 595 12.82 1.97 12.30
CA LYS A 595 13.35 3.13 13.03
C LYS A 595 12.67 3.28 14.40
N THR A 596 11.34 3.31 14.51
CA THR A 596 10.69 3.53 15.82
C THR A 596 10.99 2.42 16.82
N ASN A 597 11.28 1.20 16.38
CA ASN A 597 11.72 0.11 17.27
C ASN A 597 13.20 0.25 17.65
N LEU A 598 14.08 0.71 16.74
CA LEU A 598 15.47 1.05 17.10
C LEU A 598 15.55 2.25 18.04
N ASP A 599 14.76 3.29 17.82
CA ASP A 599 14.65 4.47 18.70
C ASP A 599 14.19 4.05 20.10
N ARG A 600 13.16 3.19 20.21
CA ARG A 600 12.70 2.60 21.48
C ARG A 600 13.79 1.77 22.17
N ASN A 601 14.46 0.90 21.42
CA ASN A 601 15.54 0.07 21.96
C ASN A 601 16.73 0.92 22.44
N ASN A 602 17.03 2.03 21.75
CA ASN A 602 18.04 2.99 22.21
C ASN A 602 17.62 3.69 23.51
N VAL A 603 16.35 4.09 23.66
CA VAL A 603 15.85 4.69 24.92
C VAL A 603 15.87 3.67 26.07
N LEU A 604 15.50 2.41 25.82
CA LEU A 604 15.62 1.35 26.82
C LEU A 604 17.09 1.07 27.20
N LEU A 605 17.99 1.04 26.21
CA LEU A 605 19.42 0.83 26.44
C LEU A 605 20.07 2.02 27.16
N GLN A 606 19.64 3.26 26.88
CA GLN A 606 20.01 4.46 27.64
C GLN A 606 19.55 4.33 29.10
N PHE A 607 18.29 3.98 29.34
CA PHE A 607 17.77 3.77 30.69
C PHE A 607 18.52 2.64 31.44
N GLU A 608 18.89 1.55 30.75
CA GLU A 608 19.74 0.51 31.31
C GLU A 608 21.14 1.02 31.67
N TYR A 609 21.76 1.86 30.84
CA TYR A 609 23.06 2.45 31.14
C TYR A 609 22.99 3.50 32.27
N ASP A 610 21.96 4.35 32.29
CA ASP A 610 21.70 5.31 33.36
C ASP A 610 21.45 4.61 34.72
N THR A 611 20.82 3.43 34.68
CA THR A 611 20.61 2.60 35.88
C THR A 611 21.94 1.98 36.34
N LYS A 612 22.68 1.31 35.43
CA LYS A 612 24.01 0.73 35.74
C LYS A 612 25.02 1.78 36.18
N LEU A 613 24.91 3.02 35.68
CA LEU A 613 25.72 4.14 36.12
C LEU A 613 25.37 4.53 37.56
N LYS A 614 24.10 4.67 37.91
CA LYS A 614 23.66 4.95 39.29
C LYS A 614 24.02 3.83 40.27
N ASP A 615 23.88 2.57 39.84
CA ASP A 615 24.30 1.41 40.65
C ASP A 615 25.82 1.47 40.93
N ALA A 616 26.62 1.90 39.95
CA ALA A 616 28.05 2.11 40.11
C ALA A 616 28.40 3.37 40.91
N GLU A 617 27.67 4.47 40.76
CA GLU A 617 27.81 5.69 41.57
C GLU A 617 27.50 5.41 43.04
N LEU A 618 26.45 4.64 43.33
CA LEU A 618 26.11 4.18 44.68
C LEU A 618 27.18 3.25 45.25
N ALA A 619 27.72 2.33 44.45
CA ALA A 619 28.83 1.46 44.88
C ALA A 619 30.13 2.26 45.13
N CYS A 620 30.40 3.32 44.35
CA CYS A 620 31.50 4.24 44.62
C CYS A 620 31.29 5.01 45.92
N LEU A 621 30.09 5.54 46.18
CA LEU A 621 29.77 6.23 47.43
C LEU A 621 29.91 5.29 48.64
N GLN A 622 29.45 4.03 48.53
CA GLN A 622 29.68 3.01 49.57
C GLN A 622 31.16 2.77 49.84
N ILE A 623 32.00 2.72 48.79
CA ILE A 623 33.46 2.58 48.96
C ILE A 623 34.09 3.86 49.53
N GLU A 624 33.56 5.06 49.24
CA GLU A 624 34.00 6.32 49.84
C GLU A 624 33.62 6.41 51.33
N ASP A 625 32.42 5.93 51.71
CA ASP A 625 31.97 5.79 53.09
C ASP A 625 32.82 4.73 53.84
N ASP A 626 33.04 3.54 53.27
CA ASP A 626 33.93 2.49 53.81
C ASP A 626 35.35 3.04 54.07
N ILE A 627 35.88 3.85 53.14
CA ILE A 627 37.19 4.49 53.27
C ILE A 627 37.18 5.53 54.41
N ALA A 628 36.10 6.31 54.55
CA ALA A 628 35.96 7.27 55.64
C ALA A 628 35.90 6.58 57.01
N GLU A 629 35.13 5.49 57.16
CA GLU A 629 35.11 4.68 58.39
C GLU A 629 36.51 4.12 58.71
N ILE A 630 37.22 3.56 57.72
CA ILE A 630 38.60 3.07 57.89
C ILE A 630 39.58 4.20 58.25
N GLU A 631 39.40 5.42 57.74
CA GLU A 631 40.21 6.59 58.13
C GLU A 631 39.90 7.05 59.56
N GLU A 632 38.63 7.02 60.00
CA GLU A 632 38.26 7.30 61.40
C GLU A 632 38.78 6.23 62.36
N GLU A 633 38.66 4.93 62.04
CA GLU A 633 39.25 3.83 62.81
C GLU A 633 40.77 3.99 62.93
N LYS A 634 41.46 4.26 61.83
CA LYS A 634 42.90 4.54 61.78
C LYS A 634 43.28 5.73 62.67
N VAL A 635 42.46 6.79 62.72
CA VAL A 635 42.66 7.93 63.62
C VAL A 635 42.38 7.56 65.09
N ALA A 636 41.36 6.73 65.37
CA ALA A 636 41.05 6.23 66.71
C ALA A 636 42.17 5.32 67.25
N LEU A 637 42.60 4.34 66.47
CA LEU A 637 43.75 3.48 66.77
C LEU A 637 45.04 4.30 66.94
N SER A 638 45.25 5.34 66.14
CA SER A 638 46.39 6.26 66.31
C SER A 638 46.35 7.01 67.65
N LYS A 639 45.16 7.45 68.11
CA LYS A 639 44.98 8.05 69.45
C LYS A 639 45.26 7.04 70.56
N GLN A 640 44.70 5.83 70.46
CA GLN A 640 44.96 4.74 71.42
C GLN A 640 46.45 4.38 71.48
N ILE A 641 47.15 4.32 70.35
CA ILE A 641 48.60 4.10 70.30
C ILE A 641 49.36 5.24 70.98
N ILE A 642 48.94 6.50 70.83
CA ILE A 642 49.54 7.65 71.55
C ILE A 642 49.29 7.53 73.07
N GLU A 643 48.12 7.07 73.49
CA GLU A 643 47.76 6.86 74.90
C GLU A 643 48.57 5.72 75.53
N VAL A 644 48.63 4.54 74.89
CA VAL A 644 49.49 3.42 75.31
C VAL A 644 50.97 3.83 75.34
N ASN A 645 51.45 4.63 74.39
CA ASN A 645 52.82 5.16 74.43
C ASN A 645 53.05 6.13 75.61
N ARG A 646 52.04 6.92 76.03
CA ARG A 646 52.11 7.73 77.27
C ARG A 646 52.18 6.85 78.50
N GLU A 647 51.36 5.80 78.58
CA GLU A 647 51.41 4.83 79.69
C GLU A 647 52.77 4.12 79.76
N VAL A 648 53.30 3.66 78.62
CA VAL A 648 54.64 3.06 78.54
C VAL A 648 55.72 4.03 79.01
N LEU A 649 55.66 5.31 78.61
CA LEU A 649 56.59 6.34 79.09
C LEU A 649 56.43 6.63 80.59
N GLU A 650 55.23 6.54 81.14
CA GLU A 650 55.03 6.61 82.59
C GLU A 650 55.59 5.39 83.32
N TRP A 651 55.38 4.18 82.81
CA TRP A 651 55.95 2.95 83.37
C TRP A 651 57.46 2.93 83.26
N GLU A 652 58.04 3.46 82.18
CA GLU A 652 59.49 3.61 82.04
C GLU A 652 60.06 4.63 83.04
N LYS A 653 59.36 5.75 83.29
CA LYS A 653 59.72 6.72 84.36
C LYS A 653 59.62 6.08 85.75
N LYS A 654 58.53 5.35 86.05
CA LYS A 654 58.33 4.62 87.31
C LYS A 654 59.45 3.58 87.50
N TYR A 655 59.83 2.86 86.44
CA TYR A 655 60.94 1.90 86.45
C TYR A 655 62.32 2.57 86.65
N LYS A 656 62.59 3.71 85.99
CA LYS A 656 63.81 4.50 86.20
C LYS A 656 63.94 4.97 87.65
N LEU A 657 62.88 5.54 88.22
CA LEU A 657 62.85 5.97 89.63
C LEU A 657 63.03 4.79 90.61
N ILE A 658 62.42 3.63 90.32
CA ILE A 658 62.64 2.40 91.11
C ILE A 658 64.09 1.91 90.96
N ARG A 659 64.70 2.01 89.78
CA ARG A 659 66.08 1.60 89.53
C ARG A 659 67.09 2.54 90.21
N GLU A 660 66.81 3.83 90.24
CA GLU A 660 67.59 4.87 90.92
C GLU A 660 67.53 4.66 92.44
N THR A 661 66.34 4.61 93.03
CA THR A 661 66.16 4.35 94.47
C THR A 661 66.68 2.98 94.93
N LEU A 662 66.66 1.96 94.07
CA LEU A 662 67.28 0.65 94.35
C LEU A 662 68.81 0.67 94.12
N GLY A 663 69.34 1.69 93.45
CA GLY A 663 70.75 2.09 93.47
C GLY A 663 71.14 2.73 94.80
N ASP A 664 70.41 3.77 95.23
CA ASP A 664 70.64 4.47 96.51
C ASP A 664 70.64 3.48 97.69
N VAL A 665 69.63 2.60 97.75
CA VAL A 665 69.49 1.54 98.76
C VAL A 665 70.56 0.45 98.66
N LYS A 666 71.33 0.38 97.55
CA LYS A 666 72.54 -0.46 97.44
C LYS A 666 73.79 0.28 97.90
N GLU A 667 73.89 1.59 97.70
CA GLU A 667 74.99 2.40 98.24
C GLU A 667 74.92 2.46 99.77
N GLU A 668 73.74 2.67 100.37
CA GLU A 668 73.51 2.56 101.83
C GLU A 668 73.90 1.19 102.42
N LYS A 669 73.90 0.14 101.60
CA LYS A 669 74.24 -1.24 101.97
C LYS A 669 75.64 -1.68 101.54
N GLY A 670 76.42 -0.79 100.92
CA GLY A 670 77.81 -1.03 100.59
C GLY A 670 78.70 -1.05 101.84
N GLU A 671 79.96 -1.47 101.69
CA GLU A 671 80.91 -1.56 102.81
C GLU A 671 81.28 -0.19 103.43
N GLY A 672 80.92 0.92 102.78
CA GLY A 672 81.04 2.28 103.31
C GLY A 672 79.75 2.90 103.88
N GLY A 673 78.61 2.19 103.84
CA GLY A 673 77.32 2.71 104.30
C GLY A 673 77.10 2.60 105.82
N GLU A 674 76.18 3.40 106.37
CA GLU A 674 75.88 3.45 107.82
C GLU A 674 75.43 2.10 108.39
N VAL A 675 74.80 1.25 107.57
CA VAL A 675 74.39 -0.11 107.95
C VAL A 675 75.60 -1.05 108.11
N GLY A 676 76.70 -0.79 107.39
CA GLY A 676 77.96 -1.54 107.50
C GLY A 676 78.71 -1.23 108.80
N THR A 677 78.84 0.06 109.15
CA THR A 677 79.55 0.50 110.35
C THR A 677 78.86 0.02 111.64
N MET A 678 77.52 0.05 111.70
CA MET A 678 76.76 -0.50 112.84
C MET A 678 77.02 -2.00 113.07
N ARG A 679 77.19 -2.80 112.01
CA ARG A 679 77.43 -4.26 112.14
C ARG A 679 78.80 -4.58 112.75
N GLN A 680 79.82 -3.78 112.46
CA GLN A 680 81.17 -3.99 113.00
C GLN A 680 81.25 -3.71 114.51
N GLU A 681 80.44 -2.76 115.02
CA GLU A 681 80.43 -2.42 116.45
C GLU A 681 79.67 -3.44 117.30
N ILE A 682 78.56 -4.00 116.78
CA ILE A 682 77.80 -5.08 117.45
C ILE A 682 78.72 -6.27 117.75
N HIS A 683 79.55 -6.68 116.79
CA HIS A 683 80.41 -7.85 116.95
C HIS A 683 81.51 -7.67 118.03
N LYS A 684 81.99 -6.43 118.27
CA LYS A 684 82.92 -6.16 119.37
C LYS A 684 82.29 -6.43 120.74
N MET A 685 81.02 -6.07 120.92
CA MET A 685 80.32 -6.24 122.21
C MET A 685 80.05 -7.72 122.53
N GLU A 686 79.78 -8.55 121.51
CA GLU A 686 79.57 -10.00 121.66
C GLU A 686 80.82 -10.71 122.22
N VAL A 687 82.02 -10.33 121.76
CA VAL A 687 83.29 -10.92 122.19
C VAL A 687 83.60 -10.62 123.66
N ILE A 688 83.26 -9.43 124.15
CA ILE A 688 83.47 -9.02 125.55
C ILE A 688 82.58 -9.85 126.50
N TYR A 689 81.32 -10.09 126.12
CA TYR A 689 80.36 -10.87 126.91
C TYR A 689 80.82 -12.33 127.12
N GLY A 690 81.47 -12.93 126.11
CA GLY A 690 81.94 -14.32 126.16
C GLY A 690 83.07 -14.60 127.17
N GLN A 691 83.81 -13.57 127.59
CA GLN A 691 84.94 -13.73 128.52
C GLN A 691 84.49 -13.74 130.00
N LEU A 692 83.53 -12.88 130.36
CA LEU A 692 83.07 -12.72 131.74
C LEU A 692 82.44 -14.02 132.31
N LYS A 693 81.71 -14.76 131.47
CA LYS A 693 80.93 -15.94 131.87
C LYS A 693 81.79 -17.12 132.37
N ARG A 694 83.05 -17.22 131.96
CA ARG A 694 83.95 -18.35 132.33
C ARG A 694 84.64 -18.19 133.69
N ALA A 695 84.55 -17.01 134.31
CA ALA A 695 85.14 -16.77 135.64
C ALA A 695 84.24 -17.27 136.79
N GLN A 696 82.91 -17.27 136.58
CA GLN A 696 81.92 -17.48 137.64
C GLN A 696 81.73 -18.95 138.04
N GLU A 697 81.91 -19.89 137.11
CA GLU A 697 81.58 -21.32 137.31
C GLU A 697 82.58 -22.09 138.19
N ARG A 698 83.72 -21.50 138.57
CA ARG A 698 84.73 -22.14 139.43
C ARG A 698 84.54 -21.91 140.93
N LEU A 699 83.91 -20.80 141.35
CA LEU A 699 83.82 -20.45 142.78
C LEU A 699 82.72 -21.22 143.54
N VAL A 700 81.76 -21.81 142.81
CA VAL A 700 80.49 -22.32 143.36
C VAL A 700 80.61 -23.75 143.90
N LYS A 701 81.66 -24.51 143.58
CA LYS A 701 81.71 -25.96 143.88
C LYS A 701 82.26 -26.38 145.25
N ASP A 702 82.98 -25.51 145.96
CA ASP A 702 83.80 -25.94 147.11
C ASP A 702 83.21 -25.58 148.50
N LEU A 703 82.11 -24.82 148.58
CA LEU A 703 81.51 -24.38 149.85
C LEU A 703 80.15 -25.03 150.20
N ASP A 704 79.47 -25.67 149.24
CA ASP A 704 78.09 -26.15 149.38
C ASP A 704 77.87 -27.33 150.37
N HIS A 705 78.93 -27.90 150.97
CA HIS A 705 78.85 -29.24 151.57
C HIS A 705 78.71 -29.34 153.10
N CYS A 706 78.97 -28.27 153.88
CA CYS A 706 79.13 -28.40 155.34
C CYS A 706 78.12 -27.62 156.22
N VAL A 707 77.58 -26.47 155.77
CA VAL A 707 76.68 -25.62 156.59
C VAL A 707 75.20 -25.86 156.30
N ALA A 708 74.88 -26.49 155.16
CA ALA A 708 73.53 -26.73 154.63
C ALA A 708 72.65 -27.73 155.43
N ARG A 709 72.86 -27.87 156.75
CA ARG A 709 72.14 -28.85 157.61
C ARG A 709 71.73 -28.35 159.00
N ARG A 710 71.94 -27.07 159.36
CA ARG A 710 71.47 -26.54 160.66
C ARG A 710 70.71 -25.21 160.59
N ASP A 711 71.17 -24.25 159.78
CA ASP A 711 70.48 -22.95 159.65
C ASP A 711 69.20 -23.04 158.80
N SER A 712 69.12 -24.07 157.95
CA SER A 712 67.98 -24.38 157.05
C SER A 712 66.68 -24.77 157.78
N ILE A 713 66.61 -24.65 159.11
CA ILE A 713 65.40 -24.88 159.92
C ILE A 713 64.88 -23.57 160.54
N TYR A 714 65.70 -22.52 160.63
CA TYR A 714 65.34 -21.26 161.27
C TYR A 714 64.92 -20.18 160.26
N MET A 715 65.67 -20.02 159.17
CA MET A 715 65.45 -18.96 158.17
C MET A 715 64.15 -19.10 157.37
N GLU A 716 63.52 -20.28 157.34
CA GLU A 716 62.26 -20.49 156.61
C GLU A 716 61.03 -19.85 157.28
N SER A 717 61.18 -19.42 158.55
CA SER A 717 60.17 -18.62 159.25
C SER A 717 60.25 -17.11 158.96
N GLU A 718 61.37 -16.61 158.41
CA GLU A 718 61.53 -15.18 158.09
C GLU A 718 60.82 -14.81 156.78
N ALA A 719 59.52 -14.59 156.93
CA ALA A 719 58.54 -14.18 155.93
C ALA A 719 59.13 -13.36 154.76
N ARG A 720 58.92 -13.78 153.50
CA ARG A 720 57.64 -13.63 152.77
C ARG A 720 57.08 -12.19 152.70
N GLN A 721 57.84 -11.17 153.08
CA GLN A 721 57.48 -9.74 152.93
C GLN A 721 58.38 -9.03 151.91
N LYS A 722 57.76 -8.22 151.03
CA LYS A 722 58.39 -7.26 150.08
C LYS A 722 59.00 -7.82 148.77
N ARG A 723 58.15 -8.13 147.78
CA ARG A 723 58.46 -7.97 146.33
C ARG A 723 57.18 -7.62 145.53
N THR A 724 57.03 -6.36 145.08
CA THR A 724 56.30 -5.91 143.86
C THR A 724 56.09 -4.39 143.88
N LYS A 725 56.61 -3.66 142.87
CA LYS A 725 56.07 -2.44 142.21
C LYS A 725 57.13 -1.86 141.27
N GLY A 726 56.75 -1.42 140.06
CA GLY A 726 57.67 -0.70 139.14
C GLY A 726 57.60 -1.01 137.63
N ALA A 727 56.64 -1.79 137.14
CA ALA A 727 56.64 -2.26 135.73
C ALA A 727 55.42 -1.85 134.88
N GLU A 728 54.39 -1.22 135.45
CA GLU A 728 53.05 -1.18 134.85
C GLU A 728 52.75 0.05 133.97
N GLU A 729 53.57 1.10 134.06
CA GLU A 729 53.19 2.43 133.54
C GLU A 729 53.62 2.70 132.08
N LYS A 730 54.66 2.02 131.58
CA LYS A 730 55.18 2.22 130.20
C LYS A 730 54.50 1.36 129.13
N THR A 731 53.77 0.29 129.49
CA THR A 731 53.10 -0.58 128.53
C THR A 731 51.78 0.00 128.03
N ARG A 732 50.99 0.62 128.92
CA ARG A 732 49.62 1.09 128.65
C ARG A 732 49.51 2.08 127.48
N ILE A 733 50.49 2.97 127.30
CA ILE A 733 50.49 4.04 126.27
C ILE A 733 50.80 3.49 124.86
N ASN A 734 51.55 2.40 124.75
CA ASN A 734 51.89 1.80 123.44
C ASN A 734 50.73 0.96 122.87
N TYR A 735 49.91 0.33 123.71
CA TYR A 735 48.77 -0.46 123.24
C TYR A 735 47.63 0.40 122.69
N THR A 736 47.31 1.55 123.29
CA THR A 736 46.26 2.46 122.78
C THR A 736 46.62 3.01 121.40
N ARG A 737 47.82 3.59 121.25
CA ARG A 737 48.32 4.08 119.95
C ARG A 737 48.35 2.99 118.86
N ARG A 738 48.56 1.72 119.23
CA ARG A 738 48.55 0.60 118.28
C ARG A 738 47.13 0.16 117.90
N MET A 739 46.16 0.26 118.81
CA MET A 739 44.74 0.00 118.54
C MET A 739 44.13 1.05 117.61
N ASP A 740 44.38 2.34 117.83
CA ASP A 740 43.76 3.39 117.01
C ASP A 740 44.34 3.43 115.59
N ASN A 741 45.64 3.15 115.43
CA ASN A 741 46.23 2.93 114.11
C ASN A 741 45.62 1.71 113.39
N LEU A 742 45.34 0.61 114.10
CA LEU A 742 44.68 -0.56 113.51
C LEU A 742 43.23 -0.27 113.12
N ARG A 743 42.47 0.50 113.92
CA ARG A 743 41.11 0.96 113.58
C ARG A 743 41.08 1.82 112.32
N ASN A 744 42.02 2.74 112.17
CA ASN A 744 42.13 3.57 110.97
C ASN A 744 42.56 2.74 109.74
N LYS A 745 43.46 1.77 109.93
CA LYS A 745 43.86 0.81 108.87
C LYS A 745 42.67 -0.03 108.40
N ILE A 746 41.86 -0.54 109.34
CA ILE A 746 40.63 -1.30 109.05
C ILE A 746 39.66 -0.44 108.23
N LYS A 747 39.36 0.80 108.65
CA LYS A 747 38.48 1.70 107.87
C LYS A 747 38.99 2.04 106.47
N GLN A 748 40.31 2.16 106.28
CA GLN A 748 40.87 2.30 104.93
C GLN A 748 40.62 1.03 104.12
N THR A 749 40.93 -0.15 104.66
CA THR A 749 40.68 -1.42 103.95
C THR A 749 39.18 -1.72 103.71
N GLU A 750 38.28 -1.26 104.57
CA GLU A 750 36.83 -1.37 104.38
C GLU A 750 36.37 -0.50 103.20
N ASN A 751 36.79 0.78 103.15
CA ASN A 751 36.51 1.68 102.02
C ASN A 751 37.13 1.19 100.71
N GLU A 752 38.37 0.70 100.75
CA GLU A 752 39.05 0.09 99.60
C GLU A 752 38.28 -1.13 99.11
N LEU A 753 37.86 -2.03 100.00
CA LEU A 753 37.09 -3.23 99.68
C LEU A 753 35.68 -2.91 99.15
N GLU A 754 35.02 -1.86 99.64
CA GLU A 754 33.76 -1.35 99.06
C GLU A 754 33.98 -0.81 97.64
N SER A 755 35.07 -0.06 97.41
CA SER A 755 35.44 0.46 96.08
C SER A 755 35.90 -0.62 95.10
N LEU A 756 36.44 -1.73 95.61
CA LEU A 756 36.79 -2.90 94.82
C LEU A 756 35.54 -3.74 94.52
N LYS A 757 34.57 -3.85 95.44
CA LYS A 757 33.27 -4.48 95.15
C LYS A 757 32.49 -3.76 94.06
N SER A 758 32.44 -2.43 94.06
CA SER A 758 31.75 -1.68 93.01
C SER A 758 32.44 -1.85 91.65
N LYS A 759 33.78 -1.83 91.61
CA LYS A 759 34.56 -2.15 90.40
C LYS A 759 34.41 -3.60 89.94
N CYS A 760 34.35 -4.57 90.85
CA CYS A 760 34.08 -5.96 90.49
C CYS A 760 32.69 -6.10 89.86
N LYS A 761 31.67 -5.40 90.36
CA LYS A 761 30.34 -5.40 89.75
C LYS A 761 30.33 -4.77 88.35
N SER A 762 30.94 -3.60 88.17
CA SER A 762 31.00 -2.99 86.82
C SER A 762 31.78 -3.86 85.84
N LEU A 763 32.89 -4.47 86.27
CA LEU A 763 33.66 -5.42 85.46
C LEU A 763 32.90 -6.74 85.19
N GLU A 764 32.03 -7.18 86.10
CA GLU A 764 31.14 -8.33 85.87
C GLU A 764 30.02 -8.00 84.87
N GLU A 765 29.43 -6.79 84.96
CA GLU A 765 28.41 -6.27 84.05
C GLU A 765 28.99 -6.04 82.63
N GLU A 766 30.13 -5.35 82.53
CA GLU A 766 30.92 -5.18 81.29
C GLU A 766 31.28 -6.55 80.68
N LYS A 767 31.76 -7.49 81.49
CA LYS A 767 32.05 -8.86 81.05
C LYS A 767 30.81 -9.59 80.56
N THR A 768 29.63 -9.40 81.16
CA THR A 768 28.39 -10.01 80.63
C THR A 768 27.97 -9.39 79.30
N ASN A 769 28.13 -8.08 79.12
CA ASN A 769 27.82 -7.39 77.87
C ASN A 769 28.75 -7.84 76.73
N LEU A 770 30.07 -7.84 76.99
CA LEU A 770 31.09 -8.35 76.07
C LEU A 770 30.86 -9.85 75.74
N LEU A 771 30.40 -10.67 76.70
CA LEU A 771 30.03 -12.07 76.44
C LEU A 771 28.71 -12.22 75.67
N THR A 772 27.82 -11.22 75.63
CA THR A 772 26.65 -11.21 74.73
C THR A 772 27.01 -10.72 73.33
N GLU A 773 27.85 -9.70 73.20
CA GLU A 773 28.36 -9.18 71.92
C GLU A 773 29.25 -10.21 71.21
N LEU A 774 30.16 -10.86 71.94
CA LEU A 774 30.96 -11.96 71.40
C LEU A 774 30.09 -13.15 70.99
N ARG A 775 28.88 -13.31 71.56
CA ARG A 775 27.88 -14.32 71.17
C ARG A 775 26.93 -13.88 70.05
N SER A 776 26.87 -12.61 69.66
CA SER A 776 26.29 -12.22 68.37
C SER A 776 27.35 -12.37 67.29
N MET A 777 28.55 -11.80 67.48
CA MET A 777 29.67 -11.92 66.54
C MET A 777 30.01 -13.39 66.23
N ASP A 778 29.99 -14.30 67.20
CA ASP A 778 30.21 -15.74 66.99
C ASP A 778 29.05 -16.47 66.27
N ARG A 779 27.87 -15.85 66.12
CA ARG A 779 26.81 -16.27 65.18
C ARG A 779 27.00 -15.63 63.82
N ASP A 780 27.23 -14.33 63.78
CA ASP A 780 27.38 -13.55 62.55
C ASP A 780 28.56 -14.10 61.72
N VAL A 781 29.67 -14.47 62.38
CA VAL A 781 30.79 -15.21 61.78
C VAL A 781 30.36 -16.59 61.25
N LYS A 782 29.52 -17.35 61.95
CA LYS A 782 29.04 -18.67 61.45
C LYS A 782 28.08 -18.54 60.28
N GLU A 783 27.25 -17.50 60.26
CA GLU A 783 26.38 -17.19 59.14
C GLU A 783 27.21 -16.76 57.92
N LEU A 784 28.23 -15.92 58.11
CA LEU A 784 29.22 -15.56 57.08
C LEU A 784 30.06 -16.74 56.60
N GLU A 785 30.54 -17.62 57.49
CA GLU A 785 31.24 -18.87 57.13
C GLU A 785 30.34 -19.78 56.29
N SER A 786 29.06 -19.91 56.65
CA SER A 786 28.09 -20.67 55.86
C SER A 786 27.85 -20.03 54.49
N TYR A 787 27.73 -18.70 54.43
CA TYR A 787 27.55 -17.96 53.18
C TYR A 787 28.78 -18.07 52.27
N ILE A 788 29.99 -17.96 52.81
CA ILE A 788 31.26 -18.17 52.09
C ILE A 788 31.36 -19.61 51.58
N PHE A 789 30.96 -20.61 52.37
CA PHE A 789 30.91 -22.01 51.94
C PHE A 789 29.92 -22.24 50.78
N HIS A 790 28.72 -21.65 50.86
CA HIS A 790 27.74 -21.68 49.78
C HIS A 790 28.26 -20.98 48.51
N LEU A 791 28.82 -19.77 48.65
CA LEU A 791 29.36 -18.99 47.53
C LEU A 791 30.55 -19.69 46.86
N ALA A 792 31.46 -20.30 47.63
CA ALA A 792 32.58 -21.07 47.11
C ALA A 792 32.11 -22.30 46.30
N LYS A 793 31.09 -23.00 46.79
CA LYS A 793 30.46 -24.12 46.08
C LYS A 793 29.81 -23.68 44.78
N ASP A 794 29.08 -22.57 44.79
CA ASP A 794 28.41 -22.03 43.59
C ASP A 794 29.43 -21.49 42.57
N VAL A 795 30.58 -20.98 43.02
CA VAL A 795 31.73 -20.66 42.16
C VAL A 795 32.32 -21.90 41.50
N GLU A 796 32.51 -23.02 42.21
CA GLU A 796 33.01 -24.27 41.59
C GLU A 796 31.99 -24.93 40.65
N ILE A 797 30.69 -24.83 40.94
CA ILE A 797 29.62 -25.22 40.00
C ILE A 797 29.69 -24.33 38.74
N SER A 798 29.80 -23.02 38.91
CA SER A 798 29.87 -22.05 37.80
C SER A 798 31.10 -22.23 36.92
N LYS A 799 32.28 -22.49 37.51
CA LYS A 799 33.51 -22.87 36.79
C LYS A 799 33.31 -24.14 35.97
N THR A 800 32.65 -25.15 36.54
CA THR A 800 32.36 -26.43 35.85
C THR A 800 31.44 -26.24 34.66
N ASN A 801 30.35 -25.48 34.83
CA ASN A 801 29.43 -25.13 33.74
C ASN A 801 30.11 -24.30 32.65
N ARG A 802 30.97 -23.35 33.02
CA ARG A 802 31.77 -22.54 32.08
C ARG A 802 32.70 -23.42 31.24
N GLN A 803 33.38 -24.40 31.84
CA GLN A 803 34.21 -25.34 31.09
C GLN A 803 33.38 -26.21 30.14
N MET A 804 32.26 -26.78 30.61
CA MET A 804 31.38 -27.59 29.77
C MET A 804 30.89 -26.83 28.53
N ASN A 805 30.50 -25.55 28.70
CA ASN A 805 30.08 -24.68 27.61
C ASN A 805 31.25 -24.33 26.66
N PHE A 806 32.46 -24.14 27.18
CA PHE A 806 33.65 -23.87 26.37
C PHE A 806 34.05 -25.07 25.51
N GLU A 807 34.04 -26.29 26.06
CA GLU A 807 34.31 -27.53 25.33
C GLU A 807 33.28 -27.78 24.22
N LEU A 808 31.99 -27.55 24.52
CA LEU A 808 30.92 -27.64 23.54
C LEU A 808 31.12 -26.62 22.39
N LEU A 809 31.55 -25.40 22.71
CA LEU A 809 31.84 -24.35 21.74
C LEU A 809 33.09 -24.66 20.89
N LEU A 810 34.14 -25.25 21.47
CA LEU A 810 35.30 -25.74 20.72
C LEU A 810 34.92 -26.85 19.73
N VAL A 811 34.03 -27.77 20.13
CA VAL A 811 33.49 -28.80 19.23
C VAL A 811 32.66 -28.18 18.10
N GLN A 812 31.81 -27.20 18.41
CA GLN A 812 31.04 -26.47 17.39
C GLN A 812 31.94 -25.69 16.43
N GLN A 813 33.01 -25.06 16.90
CA GLN A 813 34.01 -24.39 16.04
C GLN A 813 34.77 -25.37 15.13
N LYS A 814 35.17 -26.54 15.65
CA LYS A 814 35.77 -27.63 14.83
C LYS A 814 34.79 -28.14 13.76
N LYS A 815 33.49 -28.26 14.08
CA LYS A 815 32.46 -28.66 13.11
C LYS A 815 32.17 -27.57 12.07
N MET A 816 32.17 -26.30 12.48
CA MET A 816 31.99 -25.14 11.60
C MET A 816 33.16 -24.93 10.64
N THR A 817 34.40 -25.16 11.08
CA THR A 817 35.58 -25.13 10.19
C THR A 817 35.56 -26.28 9.17
N LEU A 818 35.22 -27.51 9.59
CA LEU A 818 35.02 -28.65 8.67
C LEU A 818 33.95 -28.37 7.61
N TYR A 819 32.80 -27.79 7.99
CA TYR A 819 31.76 -27.41 7.03
C TYR A 819 32.19 -26.26 6.10
N ASN A 820 33.00 -25.31 6.58
CA ASN A 820 33.56 -24.26 5.72
C ASN A 820 34.56 -24.79 4.69
N ASP A 821 35.47 -25.70 5.06
CA ASP A 821 36.40 -26.31 4.09
C ASP A 821 35.65 -27.16 3.05
N LEU A 822 34.63 -27.91 3.46
CA LEU A 822 33.73 -28.63 2.54
C LEU A 822 32.99 -27.68 1.58
N ALA A 823 32.46 -26.56 2.09
CA ALA A 823 31.79 -25.54 1.27
C ALA A 823 32.75 -24.83 0.30
N LEU A 824 34.05 -24.74 0.64
CA LEU A 824 35.12 -24.27 -0.23
C LEU A 824 35.65 -25.35 -1.21
N GLY A 825 34.98 -26.52 -1.29
CA GLY A 825 35.35 -27.61 -2.20
C GLY A 825 36.64 -28.34 -1.82
N ARG A 826 37.18 -28.10 -0.62
CA ARG A 826 38.38 -28.77 -0.11
C ARG A 826 37.97 -30.08 0.53
N GLN A 827 38.62 -31.18 0.12
CA GLN A 827 38.49 -32.46 0.80
C GLN A 827 39.17 -32.36 2.18
N PRO A 828 38.44 -32.42 3.31
CA PRO A 828 39.06 -32.46 4.63
C PRO A 828 39.85 -33.77 4.80
N TYR A 829 40.88 -33.75 5.65
CA TYR A 829 41.73 -34.92 5.87
C TYR A 829 40.97 -36.02 6.64
N LEU A 830 40.34 -36.93 5.90
CA LEU A 830 39.72 -38.14 6.42
C LEU A 830 40.81 -39.14 6.82
N VAL A 831 41.01 -39.29 8.14
CA VAL A 831 41.96 -40.23 8.76
C VAL A 831 41.66 -41.68 8.35
N TYR A 832 40.38 -42.01 8.16
CA TYR A 832 39.89 -43.32 7.77
C TYR A 832 39.12 -43.21 6.45
N LYS A 833 39.42 -44.08 5.49
CA LYS A 833 38.87 -44.02 4.12
C LYS A 833 37.69 -44.96 3.86
N ASN A 834 37.48 -45.94 4.73
CA ASN A 834 36.38 -46.90 4.66
C ASN A 834 35.47 -46.72 5.88
N GLU A 835 34.15 -46.77 5.66
CA GLU A 835 33.15 -46.57 6.72
C GLU A 835 33.20 -47.65 7.81
N GLU A 836 33.51 -48.90 7.45
CA GLU A 836 33.77 -50.00 8.40
C GLU A 836 34.98 -49.75 9.32
N GLN A 837 36.01 -49.04 8.81
CA GLN A 837 37.18 -48.68 9.62
C GLN A 837 36.88 -47.47 10.51
N LEU A 838 36.14 -46.49 10.01
CA LEU A 838 35.68 -45.33 10.79
C LEU A 838 34.76 -45.77 11.94
N THR A 839 33.77 -46.63 11.66
CA THR A 839 32.87 -47.19 12.69
C THR A 839 33.61 -48.12 13.65
N GLY A 840 34.59 -48.89 13.17
CA GLY A 840 35.50 -49.68 14.00
C GLY A 840 36.28 -48.84 15.00
N GLU A 841 37.01 -47.82 14.57
CA GLU A 841 37.78 -46.93 15.46
C GLU A 841 36.87 -46.03 16.32
N TYR A 842 35.73 -45.57 15.81
CA TYR A 842 34.71 -44.87 16.62
C TYR A 842 34.19 -45.77 17.75
N SER A 843 33.92 -47.06 17.48
CA SER A 843 33.49 -47.99 18.53
C SER A 843 34.56 -48.20 19.59
N LYS A 844 35.84 -48.33 19.19
CA LYS A 844 36.97 -48.41 20.13
C LYS A 844 37.13 -47.14 20.95
N GLN A 845 37.04 -45.96 20.32
CA GLN A 845 37.17 -44.66 20.99
C GLN A 845 35.99 -44.39 21.94
N ARG A 846 34.78 -44.81 21.57
CA ARG A 846 33.60 -44.79 22.42
C ARG A 846 33.76 -45.76 23.60
N ASP A 847 34.31 -46.95 23.39
CA ASP A 847 34.56 -47.91 24.47
C ASP A 847 35.71 -47.52 25.40
N THR A 848 36.77 -46.89 24.90
CA THR A 848 37.81 -46.31 25.78
C THR A 848 37.28 -45.10 26.53
N ALA A 849 36.50 -44.21 25.89
CA ALA A 849 35.81 -43.13 26.57
C ALA A 849 34.85 -43.66 27.65
N ASN A 850 34.03 -44.67 27.36
CA ASN A 850 33.13 -45.30 28.34
C ASN A 850 33.89 -45.97 29.50
N LYS A 851 35.05 -46.60 29.24
CA LYS A 851 35.92 -47.15 30.29
C LYS A 851 36.54 -46.05 31.15
N LEU A 852 36.99 -44.95 30.54
CA LEU A 852 37.53 -43.79 31.25
C LEU A 852 36.45 -43.07 32.06
N CYS A 853 35.23 -42.89 31.52
CA CYS A 853 34.09 -42.37 32.27
C CYS A 853 33.78 -43.23 33.50
N LYS A 854 33.78 -44.56 33.39
CA LYS A 854 33.61 -45.48 34.53
C LYS A 854 34.75 -45.41 35.55
N ILE A 855 35.99 -45.22 35.09
CA ILE A 855 37.13 -44.98 35.99
C ILE A 855 36.94 -43.65 36.74
N VAL A 856 36.51 -42.58 36.06
CA VAL A 856 36.22 -41.29 36.70
C VAL A 856 35.00 -41.37 37.64
N GLU A 857 33.94 -42.08 37.27
CA GLU A 857 32.76 -42.36 38.12
C GLU A 857 33.19 -43.06 39.42
N ASN A 858 34.04 -44.10 39.33
CA ASN A 858 34.59 -44.77 40.51
C ASN A 858 35.48 -43.81 41.33
N LEU A 859 36.37 -43.05 40.69
CA LEU A 859 37.22 -42.07 41.38
C LEU A 859 36.41 -40.95 42.08
N THR A 860 35.23 -40.57 41.56
CA THR A 860 34.32 -39.62 42.21
C THR A 860 33.64 -40.21 43.45
N VAL A 861 33.53 -41.54 43.53
CA VAL A 861 33.07 -42.25 44.74
C VAL A 861 34.22 -42.42 45.74
N ASP A 862 35.42 -42.78 45.28
CA ASP A 862 36.60 -43.00 46.12
C ASP A 862 37.17 -41.68 46.69
N PHE A 863 37.09 -40.58 45.93
CA PHE A 863 37.67 -39.28 46.26
C PHE A 863 36.65 -38.12 46.15
N PRO A 864 35.61 -38.09 47.01
CA PRO A 864 34.55 -37.07 46.94
C PRO A 864 35.05 -35.63 47.12
N ASN A 865 36.22 -35.43 47.74
CA ASN A 865 36.86 -34.12 47.90
C ASN A 865 37.31 -33.47 46.58
N TYR A 866 37.51 -34.27 45.52
CA TYR A 866 37.90 -33.80 44.17
C TYR A 866 36.74 -33.90 43.17
N LYS A 867 35.51 -33.93 43.67
CA LYS A 867 34.32 -34.14 42.83
C LYS A 867 34.18 -33.10 41.72
N HIS A 868 34.48 -31.82 41.97
CA HIS A 868 34.33 -30.79 40.95
C HIS A 868 35.38 -30.90 39.84
N GLU A 869 36.61 -31.33 40.16
CA GLU A 869 37.67 -31.64 39.20
C GLU A 869 37.33 -32.90 38.38
N LEU A 870 36.79 -33.93 39.03
CA LEU A 870 36.42 -35.19 38.37
C LEU A 870 35.16 -35.03 37.50
N ASP A 871 34.15 -34.26 37.94
CA ASP A 871 32.98 -33.90 37.13
C ASP A 871 33.40 -33.12 35.86
N ARG A 872 34.43 -32.25 35.94
CA ARG A 872 35.02 -31.56 34.77
C ARG A 872 35.69 -32.51 33.79
N ILE A 873 36.44 -33.49 34.28
CA ILE A 873 37.10 -34.53 33.46
C ILE A 873 36.06 -35.48 32.84
N HIS A 874 35.00 -35.83 33.58
CA HIS A 874 33.89 -36.60 33.06
C HIS A 874 33.18 -35.85 31.91
N ASN A 875 32.95 -34.54 32.05
CA ASN A 875 32.32 -33.72 31.02
C ASN A 875 33.14 -33.63 29.73
N THR A 876 34.48 -33.46 29.80
CA THR A 876 35.34 -33.45 28.60
C THR A 876 35.35 -34.79 27.86
N LEU A 877 35.44 -35.91 28.58
CA LEU A 877 35.36 -37.26 28.00
C LEU A 877 33.99 -37.51 27.34
N ARG A 878 32.90 -37.12 28.02
CA ARG A 878 31.53 -37.30 27.55
C ARG A 878 31.22 -36.48 26.29
N ILE A 879 31.61 -35.19 26.25
CA ILE A 879 31.40 -34.32 25.07
C ILE A 879 32.07 -34.90 23.82
N HIS A 880 33.32 -35.36 23.94
CA HIS A 880 34.03 -35.95 22.79
C HIS A 880 33.38 -37.26 22.31
N SER A 881 32.79 -38.07 23.19
CA SER A 881 32.05 -39.29 22.81
C SER A 881 30.72 -39.01 22.06
N LEU A 882 30.09 -37.86 22.35
CA LEU A 882 28.79 -37.47 21.80
C LEU A 882 28.87 -36.83 20.41
N PHE A 883 29.98 -36.16 20.08
CA PHE A 883 30.11 -35.35 18.86
C PHE A 883 31.16 -35.86 17.87
N ALA A 884 31.77 -37.03 18.08
CA ALA A 884 32.72 -37.65 17.15
C ALA A 884 32.05 -38.34 15.93
N TYR A 885 31.09 -37.66 15.31
CA TYR A 885 30.53 -38.01 13.99
C TYR A 885 30.24 -36.72 13.17
N PRO A 886 30.51 -36.72 11.86
CA PRO A 886 30.21 -35.58 10.97
C PRO A 886 28.72 -35.23 10.92
#